data_AF-A0A9P1DH34-F1
#
_entry.id   AF-A0A9P1DH34-F1
#
_cell.length_a   1.000
_cell.length_b   1.000
_cell.length_c   1.000
_cell.angle_alpha   90.00
_cell.angle_beta   90.00
_cell.angle_gamma   90.00
#
_symmetry.space_group_name_H-M   'P 1'
#
loop_
_entity.id
_entity.type
_entity.pdbx_description
1 polymer ?
#
loop_
_entity_poly.entity_id
_entity_poly.type
_entity_poly.pdbx_seq_one_letter_code
_entity_poly.pdbx_strand_id
1 'polypeptide(L)'
;MLCIRITSTNRPQCHNPDVPSQDWHATATQAGDAILTVNPNLLIIVGGLSYGKDLTGVFRLPVRLKHADKLVYSAHSYSWSYPGLPDTYKALHDQLGKDWGFIVEENQPYTAPVWVSEFGTFSDCHKDSCANWWPDFLQYLLQGDFDWAVWHADGTWSRDDVHPFHGPTNYGVLAADWKTPAADGELLTALKTIQAPSTGPGMHSMAPKCNQHCADTWDAGWSNGRKGAAACAPCLRNRPCRGNLSVEEWCNNGWAKVSCGWTCCRAGLLSLETCAESHCQRWYKDSYRPSWPSGDTGTVACLHCLHDDHCRDHQAQSTWCSSSWAAEHCQLTCCMSGFLTHVFFAALWAGVAAEGSWPPQQVALAAGDRGDSDVSITWITDDPRDDNASCAQVTQVAVATIQGISQASEVQMVGKCLRYSFGAAPELYGNYTSGRIHRVFIKGLVANSQYNYTLYGDPPNSTRSFKTLPASQGPAGPTGDSQDPRYPFVFGFIGDLGQTEHSIETVRHLDADKDIRIILHAGDMSYADTNAARWDSYGLKVEPLASRLQWMVCPGNHEIESDYYTGQNFQPYEARFVMPAVQQAEFSPSNEQIGCKHPYPTVPHTGNDCTPSAFTGQYDWGNSFYAFDAGPARVISLNSYAQTHPSSAQYKWLKQELEALEARRTDTPWLVVMMHCPFYNSNKAHQDEQQATLMRDAHGFEDLFHQHKVAVVISGHVHAYERSHPVYKNTSQPGAPTYLVVGDGGNREGHASTYLDEPGWSAFRDGLSFGHGRLVIANQSHMRWEWYRNDKQQLPRVDRVTAVRRAAELAHSSFVPLDAQWYQPLSARKVDDDVWILNPYKSQVQHKPLNASLLMVGLVAAVAVLAVASVLLVKRCTRRPAPCETESAEMGVAQSG
;
A
#
# COMPACT_ATOMS: atom_id res chain seq x y z
N MET A 1 -7.81 -26.51 0.15
CA MET A 1 -8.99 -26.58 -0.74
C MET A 1 -9.14 -28.01 -1.24
N LEU A 2 -10.35 -28.49 -1.54
CA LEU A 2 -10.55 -29.81 -2.18
C LEU A 2 -11.20 -29.59 -3.55
N CYS A 3 -10.60 -30.12 -4.60
CA CYS A 3 -11.05 -30.01 -5.98
C CYS A 3 -11.14 -31.40 -6.61
N ILE A 4 -11.93 -31.53 -7.68
CA ILE A 4 -11.98 -32.74 -8.50
C ILE A 4 -11.69 -32.37 -9.96
N ARG A 5 -10.71 -33.07 -10.54
CA ARG A 5 -10.24 -32.86 -11.91
C ARG A 5 -10.93 -33.86 -12.85
N ILE A 6 -11.56 -33.35 -13.90
CA ILE A 6 -12.27 -34.13 -14.93
C ILE A 6 -11.45 -34.02 -16.22
N THR A 7 -10.87 -35.13 -16.70
CA THR A 7 -9.92 -35.14 -17.83
C THR A 7 -10.25 -36.23 -18.86
N SER A 8 -10.07 -35.93 -20.14
CA SER A 8 -10.13 -36.91 -21.22
C SER A 8 -8.71 -37.29 -21.63
N THR A 9 -8.32 -38.54 -21.38
CA THR A 9 -6.95 -39.01 -21.57
C THR A 9 -6.63 -39.54 -22.96
N ASN A 10 -7.62 -39.78 -23.85
CA ASN A 10 -7.35 -40.18 -25.23
C ASN A 10 -8.56 -40.08 -26.19
N ARG A 11 -8.49 -39.16 -27.16
CA ARG A 11 -8.91 -39.23 -28.59
C ARG A 11 -9.53 -37.91 -29.10
N PRO A 12 -9.19 -37.44 -30.31
CA PRO A 12 -9.89 -36.33 -30.99
C PRO A 12 -11.34 -36.63 -31.39
N GLN A 13 -11.84 -37.84 -31.14
CA GLN A 13 -13.19 -38.29 -31.52
C GLN A 13 -14.28 -37.85 -30.51
N CYS A 14 -13.89 -37.31 -29.36
CA CYS A 14 -14.81 -36.80 -28.34
C CYS A 14 -15.22 -35.34 -28.61
N HIS A 15 -15.59 -35.03 -29.86
CA HIS A 15 -15.93 -33.67 -30.30
C HIS A 15 -17.18 -33.58 -31.21
N ASN A 16 -17.96 -34.66 -31.30
CA ASN A 16 -19.20 -34.69 -32.09
C ASN A 16 -20.43 -34.50 -31.18
N PRO A 17 -21.09 -33.32 -31.18
CA PRO A 17 -22.25 -33.06 -30.33
C PRO A 17 -23.50 -33.86 -30.76
N ASP A 18 -23.57 -34.32 -32.01
CA ASP A 18 -24.69 -35.14 -32.51
C ASP A 18 -24.63 -36.60 -32.00
N VAL A 19 -23.57 -36.98 -31.28
CA VAL A 19 -23.37 -38.30 -30.68
C VAL A 19 -23.14 -38.14 -29.17
N PRO A 20 -24.16 -38.31 -28.31
CA PRO A 20 -24.06 -38.01 -26.87
C PRO A 20 -22.96 -38.77 -26.11
N SER A 21 -22.51 -39.93 -26.60
CA SER A 21 -21.36 -40.68 -26.04
C SER A 21 -19.99 -40.15 -26.50
N GLN A 22 -19.96 -39.07 -27.28
CA GLN A 22 -18.76 -38.38 -27.78
C GLN A 22 -18.78 -36.88 -27.44
N ASP A 23 -19.82 -36.37 -26.76
CA ASP A 23 -19.88 -34.98 -26.33
C ASP A 23 -19.13 -34.79 -25.00
N TRP A 24 -17.89 -34.30 -25.09
CA TRP A 24 -17.07 -33.98 -23.91
C TRP A 24 -17.65 -32.82 -23.08
N HIS A 25 -18.30 -31.84 -23.72
CA HIS A 25 -18.90 -30.68 -23.05
C HIS A 25 -20.09 -31.10 -22.18
N ALA A 26 -21.03 -31.86 -22.75
CA ALA A 26 -22.16 -32.40 -22.00
C ALA A 26 -21.70 -33.38 -20.90
N THR A 27 -20.70 -34.22 -21.19
CA THR A 27 -20.15 -35.18 -20.21
C THR A 27 -19.49 -34.46 -19.03
N ALA A 28 -18.63 -33.47 -19.27
CA ALA A 28 -17.97 -32.70 -18.22
C ALA A 28 -18.97 -31.88 -17.40
N THR A 29 -19.99 -31.31 -18.06
CA THR A 29 -21.09 -30.59 -17.38
C THR A 29 -21.88 -31.51 -16.45
N GLN A 30 -22.33 -32.68 -16.94
CA GLN A 30 -23.10 -33.64 -16.16
C GLN A 30 -22.29 -34.23 -14.99
N ALA A 31 -21.01 -34.52 -15.21
CA ALA A 31 -20.12 -35.03 -14.17
C ALA A 31 -19.85 -33.98 -13.07
N GLY A 32 -19.59 -32.72 -13.45
CA GLY A 32 -19.44 -31.61 -12.51
C GLY A 32 -20.69 -31.37 -11.66
N ASP A 33 -21.87 -31.35 -12.30
CA ASP A 33 -23.16 -31.24 -11.60
C ASP A 33 -23.40 -32.40 -10.63
N ALA A 34 -23.10 -33.64 -11.03
CA ALA A 34 -23.28 -34.81 -10.18
C ALA A 34 -22.36 -34.77 -8.95
N ILE A 35 -21.10 -34.33 -9.11
CA ILE A 35 -20.17 -34.13 -8.00
C ILE A 35 -20.67 -33.03 -7.06
N LEU A 36 -21.10 -31.89 -7.58
CA LEU A 36 -21.56 -30.75 -6.78
C LEU A 36 -22.89 -31.02 -6.07
N THR A 37 -23.74 -31.88 -6.65
CA THR A 37 -24.95 -32.41 -5.98
C THR A 37 -24.60 -33.21 -4.71
N VAL A 38 -23.46 -33.90 -4.69
CA VAL A 38 -22.96 -34.63 -3.51
C VAL A 38 -22.19 -33.71 -2.55
N ASN A 39 -21.42 -32.75 -3.07
CA ASN A 39 -20.71 -31.75 -2.26
C ASN A 39 -20.54 -30.41 -3.01
N PRO A 40 -21.39 -29.39 -2.74
CA PRO A 40 -21.37 -28.11 -3.45
C PRO A 40 -20.20 -27.20 -3.04
N ASN A 41 -19.37 -27.61 -2.08
CA ASN A 41 -18.19 -26.85 -1.63
C ASN A 41 -16.93 -27.16 -2.46
N LEU A 42 -16.98 -28.14 -3.36
CA LEU A 42 -15.85 -28.51 -4.22
C LEU A 42 -15.67 -27.53 -5.39
N LEU A 43 -14.44 -27.48 -5.91
CA LEU A 43 -14.11 -26.83 -7.18
C LEU A 43 -13.95 -27.89 -8.27
N ILE A 44 -14.57 -27.68 -9.43
CA ILE A 44 -14.54 -28.59 -10.58
C ILE A 44 -13.55 -28.06 -11.62
N ILE A 45 -12.52 -28.85 -11.88
CA ILE A 45 -11.43 -28.50 -12.80
C ILE A 45 -11.58 -29.33 -14.07
N VAL A 46 -11.94 -28.72 -15.20
CA VAL A 46 -12.19 -29.42 -16.47
C VAL A 46 -10.99 -29.29 -17.40
N GLY A 47 -10.36 -30.42 -17.74
CA GLY A 47 -9.26 -30.47 -18.69
C GLY A 47 -9.72 -30.45 -20.14
N GLY A 48 -8.87 -29.87 -21.01
CA GLY A 48 -9.05 -29.90 -22.46
C GLY A 48 -8.92 -31.31 -23.07
N LEU A 49 -9.27 -31.41 -24.35
CA LEU A 49 -9.01 -32.59 -25.17
C LEU A 49 -7.51 -32.71 -25.50
N SER A 50 -7.14 -33.78 -26.20
CA SER A 50 -5.76 -34.00 -26.70
C SER A 50 -4.69 -33.92 -25.61
N TYR A 51 -4.95 -34.59 -24.47
CA TYR A 51 -4.16 -34.51 -23.23
C TYR A 51 -4.11 -33.09 -22.65
N GLY A 52 -5.26 -32.45 -22.43
CA GLY A 52 -5.38 -31.12 -21.79
C GLY A 52 -4.93 -29.92 -22.64
N LYS A 53 -4.38 -30.15 -23.83
CA LYS A 53 -3.79 -29.11 -24.70
C LYS A 53 -4.80 -28.39 -25.58
N ASP A 54 -5.94 -29.00 -25.86
CA ASP A 54 -6.97 -28.45 -26.74
C ASP A 54 -8.20 -28.02 -25.96
N LEU A 55 -8.34 -26.71 -25.74
CA LEU A 55 -9.52 -26.07 -25.17
C LEU A 55 -10.26 -25.22 -26.21
N THR A 56 -9.89 -25.29 -27.50
CA THR A 56 -10.46 -24.43 -28.56
C THR A 56 -11.98 -24.56 -28.71
N GLY A 57 -12.53 -25.74 -28.40
CA GLY A 57 -13.97 -25.99 -28.35
C GLY A 57 -14.74 -25.13 -27.33
N VAL A 58 -14.10 -24.67 -26.25
CA VAL A 58 -14.70 -23.84 -25.19
C VAL A 58 -15.23 -22.52 -25.73
N PHE A 59 -14.63 -21.97 -26.80
CA PHE A 59 -15.10 -20.76 -27.48
C PHE A 59 -16.55 -20.90 -28.01
N ARG A 60 -16.97 -22.11 -28.35
CA ARG A 60 -18.30 -22.42 -28.92
C ARG A 60 -19.22 -23.14 -27.94
N LEU A 61 -18.67 -24.03 -27.12
CA LEU A 61 -19.37 -24.87 -26.16
C LEU A 61 -18.65 -24.82 -24.80
N PRO A 62 -18.81 -23.72 -24.03
CA PRO A 62 -18.26 -23.61 -22.68
C PRO A 62 -19.11 -24.42 -21.70
N VAL A 63 -18.47 -25.18 -20.81
CA VAL A 63 -19.11 -25.93 -19.72
C VAL A 63 -19.89 -24.98 -18.82
N ARG A 64 -21.12 -25.35 -18.45
CA ARG A 64 -22.02 -24.53 -17.62
C ARG A 64 -22.66 -25.38 -16.53
N LEU A 65 -22.04 -25.36 -15.35
CA LEU A 65 -22.51 -26.08 -14.15
C LEU A 65 -23.72 -25.36 -13.52
N LYS A 66 -24.62 -26.11 -12.86
CA LYS A 66 -25.78 -25.56 -12.15
C LYS A 66 -25.43 -24.69 -10.94
N HIS A 67 -24.26 -24.92 -10.34
CA HIS A 67 -23.72 -24.05 -9.31
C HIS A 67 -22.75 -23.07 -9.95
N ALA A 68 -23.07 -21.77 -9.86
CA ALA A 68 -22.18 -20.69 -10.27
C ALA A 68 -20.84 -20.76 -9.51
N ASP A 69 -19.80 -20.21 -10.12
CA ASP A 69 -18.48 -19.98 -9.50
C ASP A 69 -17.76 -21.26 -9.03
N LYS A 70 -18.09 -22.41 -9.64
CA LYS A 70 -17.48 -23.74 -9.35
C LYS A 70 -16.62 -24.33 -10.47
N LEU A 71 -16.43 -23.61 -11.58
CA LEU A 71 -15.71 -24.09 -12.76
C LEU A 71 -14.34 -23.40 -12.92
N VAL A 72 -13.31 -24.21 -13.20
CA VAL A 72 -11.98 -23.77 -13.68
C VAL A 72 -11.57 -24.67 -14.84
N TYR A 73 -10.91 -24.13 -15.86
CA TYR A 73 -10.32 -24.95 -16.94
C TYR A 73 -8.86 -25.32 -16.65
N SER A 74 -8.45 -26.53 -17.06
CA SER A 74 -7.10 -27.06 -16.91
C SER A 74 -6.40 -27.09 -18.27
N ALA A 75 -5.55 -26.09 -18.53
CA ALA A 75 -4.82 -25.92 -19.78
C ALA A 75 -3.41 -26.51 -19.70
N HIS A 76 -2.94 -27.14 -20.79
CA HIS A 76 -1.57 -27.66 -20.91
C HIS A 76 -0.80 -27.01 -22.05
N SER A 77 0.51 -26.80 -21.88
CA SER A 77 1.37 -26.20 -22.91
C SER A 77 2.82 -26.62 -22.77
N TYR A 78 3.46 -26.97 -23.88
CA TYR A 78 4.82 -27.50 -23.89
C TYR A 78 5.58 -26.96 -25.09
N SER A 79 6.90 -26.78 -24.99
CA SER A 79 7.72 -26.26 -26.11
C SER A 79 7.58 -27.09 -27.39
N TRP A 80 7.51 -28.42 -27.28
CA TRP A 80 7.29 -29.33 -28.39
C TRP A 80 5.84 -29.39 -28.91
N SER A 81 4.90 -28.62 -28.35
CA SER A 81 3.54 -28.50 -28.90
C SER A 81 3.44 -27.52 -30.07
N TYR A 82 4.49 -26.74 -30.36
CA TYR A 82 4.47 -25.63 -31.32
C TYR A 82 5.46 -25.77 -32.50
N PRO A 83 5.51 -26.92 -33.20
CA PRO A 83 6.47 -27.16 -34.27
C PRO A 83 6.27 -26.19 -35.45
N GLY A 84 7.30 -25.41 -35.77
CA GLY A 84 7.29 -24.47 -36.90
C GLY A 84 6.63 -23.12 -36.62
N LEU A 85 6.26 -22.83 -35.37
CA LEU A 85 5.85 -21.48 -34.96
C LEU A 85 7.06 -20.51 -35.06
N PRO A 86 6.89 -19.27 -35.54
CA PRO A 86 7.99 -18.29 -35.55
C PRO A 86 8.52 -18.00 -34.14
N ASP A 87 9.84 -18.00 -33.99
CA ASP A 87 10.53 -17.87 -32.69
C ASP A 87 10.49 -16.42 -32.17
N THR A 88 9.33 -16.00 -31.68
CA THR A 88 9.03 -14.65 -31.17
C THR A 88 7.88 -14.66 -30.17
N TYR A 89 7.98 -13.85 -29.11
CA TYR A 89 6.91 -13.67 -28.11
C TYR A 89 5.52 -13.46 -28.72
N LYS A 90 5.42 -12.61 -29.76
CA LYS A 90 4.12 -12.33 -30.40
C LYS A 90 3.51 -13.59 -31.03
N ALA A 91 4.31 -14.43 -31.70
CA ALA A 91 3.78 -15.64 -32.33
C ALA A 91 3.33 -16.68 -31.28
N LEU A 92 4.06 -16.80 -30.17
CA LEU A 92 3.66 -17.65 -29.05
C LEU A 92 2.39 -17.13 -28.36
N HIS A 93 2.36 -15.84 -27.99
CA HIS A 93 1.19 -15.16 -27.44
C HIS A 93 -0.05 -15.31 -28.34
N ASP A 94 0.09 -15.04 -29.64
CA ASP A 94 -0.97 -15.18 -30.64
C ASP A 94 -1.46 -16.64 -30.78
N GLN A 95 -0.67 -17.64 -30.40
CA GLN A 95 -1.06 -19.05 -30.48
C GLN A 95 -1.70 -19.53 -29.17
N LEU A 96 -1.08 -19.26 -28.02
CA LEU A 96 -1.64 -19.55 -26.70
C LEU A 96 -3.02 -18.90 -26.53
N GLY A 97 -3.17 -17.65 -26.98
CA GLY A 97 -4.45 -16.94 -27.01
C GLY A 97 -5.55 -17.66 -27.80
N LYS A 98 -5.21 -18.44 -28.84
CA LYS A 98 -6.17 -19.24 -29.61
C LYS A 98 -6.43 -20.61 -28.98
N ASP A 99 -5.40 -21.24 -28.41
CA ASP A 99 -5.48 -22.60 -27.87
C ASP A 99 -6.36 -22.65 -26.60
N TRP A 100 -6.17 -21.68 -25.71
CA TRP A 100 -6.84 -21.60 -24.40
C TRP A 100 -6.87 -20.21 -23.75
N GLY A 101 -5.97 -19.30 -24.11
CA GLY A 101 -5.82 -17.99 -23.44
C GLY A 101 -7.03 -17.07 -23.55
N PHE A 102 -7.83 -17.19 -24.62
CA PHE A 102 -9.11 -16.46 -24.78
C PHE A 102 -10.11 -16.70 -23.63
N ILE A 103 -9.97 -17.79 -22.86
CA ILE A 103 -10.95 -18.20 -21.84
C ILE A 103 -11.00 -17.24 -20.65
N VAL A 104 -9.93 -16.46 -20.39
CA VAL A 104 -9.93 -15.40 -19.36
C VAL A 104 -10.35 -14.02 -19.88
N GLU A 105 -10.71 -13.87 -21.16
CA GLU A 105 -11.23 -12.60 -21.69
C GLU A 105 -12.58 -12.27 -21.01
N GLU A 106 -12.61 -11.15 -20.27
CA GLU A 106 -13.79 -10.77 -19.49
C GLU A 106 -15.06 -10.56 -20.35
N ASN A 107 -16.21 -10.79 -19.72
CA ASN A 107 -17.56 -10.52 -20.27
C ASN A 107 -17.94 -11.38 -21.50
N GLN A 108 -17.15 -12.40 -21.83
CA GLN A 108 -17.44 -13.34 -22.90
C GLN A 108 -18.34 -14.51 -22.45
N PRO A 109 -19.12 -15.13 -23.36
CA PRO A 109 -19.94 -16.32 -23.06
C PRO A 109 -19.17 -17.55 -22.56
N TYR A 110 -17.84 -17.55 -22.67
CA TYR A 110 -16.93 -18.60 -22.24
C TYR A 110 -16.02 -18.23 -21.05
N THR A 111 -16.12 -16.99 -20.52
CA THR A 111 -15.26 -16.48 -19.43
C THR A 111 -15.20 -17.45 -18.25
N ALA A 112 -14.00 -17.89 -17.87
CA ALA A 112 -13.76 -18.68 -16.67
C ALA A 112 -12.27 -18.60 -16.26
N PRO A 113 -11.91 -18.86 -14.99
CA PRO A 113 -10.52 -18.99 -14.59
C PRO A 113 -9.84 -20.17 -15.30
N VAL A 114 -8.56 -19.99 -15.65
CA VAL A 114 -7.71 -21.04 -16.23
C VAL A 114 -6.55 -21.32 -15.29
N TRP A 115 -6.38 -22.60 -14.95
CA TRP A 115 -5.19 -23.12 -14.28
C TRP A 115 -4.32 -23.85 -15.31
N VAL A 116 -3.08 -23.40 -15.49
CA VAL A 116 -2.10 -24.03 -16.39
C VAL A 116 -1.47 -25.23 -15.67
N SER A 117 -2.24 -26.30 -15.56
CA SER A 117 -1.96 -27.41 -14.63
C SER A 117 -0.77 -28.29 -15.00
N GLU A 118 -0.32 -28.28 -16.25
CA GLU A 118 0.89 -28.97 -16.70
C GLU A 118 1.54 -28.16 -17.84
N PHE A 119 2.72 -27.59 -17.59
CA PHE A 119 3.57 -27.01 -18.64
C PHE A 119 5.05 -27.36 -18.43
N GLY A 120 5.84 -27.41 -19.52
CA GLY A 120 7.23 -27.82 -19.43
C GLY A 120 8.04 -27.68 -20.71
N THR A 121 9.36 -27.82 -20.56
CA THR A 121 10.34 -27.87 -21.66
C THR A 121 11.49 -28.81 -21.28
N PHE A 122 12.43 -29.03 -22.20
CA PHE A 122 13.62 -29.85 -21.93
C PHE A 122 14.58 -29.15 -20.96
N SER A 123 15.30 -29.90 -20.12
CA SER A 123 16.28 -29.33 -19.19
C SER A 123 17.45 -28.66 -19.92
N ASP A 124 17.85 -29.17 -21.08
CA ASP A 124 18.91 -28.65 -21.93
C ASP A 124 18.42 -27.72 -23.05
N CYS A 125 17.16 -27.24 -22.94
CA CYS A 125 16.46 -26.44 -23.94
C CYS A 125 17.17 -25.15 -24.39
N HIS A 126 18.05 -24.58 -23.56
CA HIS A 126 18.88 -23.40 -23.88
C HIS A 126 19.85 -23.61 -25.07
N LYS A 127 19.92 -24.82 -25.67
CA LYS A 127 20.80 -25.15 -26.82
C LYS A 127 20.09 -25.17 -28.18
N ASP A 128 18.76 -25.24 -28.21
CA ASP A 128 17.97 -25.51 -29.42
C ASP A 128 16.76 -24.56 -29.55
N SER A 129 15.91 -24.77 -30.57
CA SER A 129 14.77 -23.91 -30.95
C SER A 129 13.60 -23.88 -29.94
N CYS A 130 13.85 -24.11 -28.67
CA CYS A 130 12.92 -23.85 -27.56
C CYS A 130 13.50 -22.86 -26.54
N ALA A 131 14.76 -22.44 -26.68
CA ALA A 131 15.44 -21.55 -25.72
C ALA A 131 14.66 -20.26 -25.43
N ASN A 132 13.99 -19.69 -26.43
CA ASN A 132 13.13 -18.51 -26.29
C ASN A 132 11.68 -18.86 -25.85
N TRP A 133 11.20 -20.08 -26.12
CA TRP A 133 9.86 -20.52 -25.69
C TRP A 133 9.70 -20.47 -24.17
N TRP A 134 10.73 -20.83 -23.40
CA TRP A 134 10.65 -20.83 -21.93
C TRP A 134 10.45 -19.43 -21.34
N PRO A 135 11.30 -18.41 -21.60
CA PRO A 135 11.05 -17.05 -21.11
C PRO A 135 9.77 -16.45 -21.71
N ASP A 136 9.48 -16.67 -23.00
CA ASP A 136 8.26 -16.15 -23.63
C ASP A 136 6.98 -16.76 -23.00
N PHE A 137 6.99 -18.05 -22.65
CA PHE A 137 5.86 -18.71 -21.98
C PHE A 137 5.68 -18.21 -20.54
N LEU A 138 6.77 -18.05 -19.78
CA LEU A 138 6.71 -17.48 -18.43
C LEU A 138 6.25 -16.01 -18.44
N GLN A 139 6.65 -15.23 -19.45
CA GLN A 139 6.13 -13.88 -19.67
C GLN A 139 4.63 -13.89 -19.98
N TYR A 140 4.14 -14.86 -20.75
CA TYR A 140 2.71 -15.02 -21.01
C TYR A 140 1.92 -15.37 -19.73
N LEU A 141 2.47 -16.25 -18.88
CA LEU A 141 1.88 -16.57 -17.57
C LEU A 141 1.77 -15.32 -16.67
N LEU A 142 2.81 -14.49 -16.62
CA LEU A 142 2.80 -13.21 -15.88
C LEU A 142 1.79 -12.20 -16.44
N GLN A 143 1.70 -12.05 -17.77
CA GLN A 143 0.83 -11.04 -18.38
C GLN A 143 -0.66 -11.34 -18.25
N GLY A 144 -1.05 -12.61 -18.02
CA GLY A 144 -2.44 -13.03 -17.80
C GLY A 144 -2.80 -13.48 -16.38
N ASP A 145 -1.88 -13.36 -15.42
CA ASP A 145 -2.06 -13.78 -14.01
C ASP A 145 -2.53 -15.24 -13.83
N PHE A 146 -1.95 -16.14 -14.62
CA PHE A 146 -2.39 -17.54 -14.65
C PHE A 146 -1.77 -18.35 -13.50
N ASP A 147 -2.61 -18.89 -12.60
CA ASP A 147 -2.25 -20.00 -11.72
C ASP A 147 -1.65 -21.14 -12.55
N TRP A 148 -0.63 -21.84 -12.02
CA TRP A 148 0.15 -22.82 -12.80
C TRP A 148 0.65 -24.04 -12.00
N ALA A 149 1.07 -25.09 -12.71
CA ALA A 149 1.87 -26.19 -12.19
C ALA A 149 2.78 -26.79 -13.28
N VAL A 150 4.05 -27.07 -12.94
CA VAL A 150 5.09 -27.49 -13.90
C VAL A 150 5.16 -29.01 -14.05
N TRP A 151 5.34 -29.48 -15.29
CA TRP A 151 5.58 -30.87 -15.65
C TRP A 151 7.06 -31.03 -16.12
N HIS A 152 7.93 -31.74 -15.38
CA HIS A 152 7.68 -32.45 -14.12
C HIS A 152 8.78 -32.22 -13.06
N ALA A 153 8.47 -32.62 -11.82
CA ALA A 153 9.29 -32.28 -10.65
C ALA A 153 10.57 -33.15 -10.54
N ASP A 154 10.44 -34.42 -10.90
CA ASP A 154 11.42 -35.48 -10.68
C ASP A 154 12.45 -35.62 -11.81
N GLY A 155 13.61 -36.17 -11.46
CA GLY A 155 14.77 -36.28 -12.36
C GLY A 155 14.95 -37.62 -13.06
N THR A 156 13.98 -38.53 -13.00
CA THR A 156 14.10 -39.89 -13.55
C THR A 156 12.79 -40.41 -14.12
N TRP A 157 12.79 -40.91 -15.36
CA TRP A 157 11.58 -41.48 -15.95
C TRP A 157 11.28 -42.87 -15.35
N SER A 158 10.05 -43.07 -14.85
CA SER A 158 9.46 -44.38 -14.56
C SER A 158 8.34 -44.66 -15.57
N ARG A 159 8.37 -45.82 -16.22
CA ARG A 159 7.55 -46.07 -17.42
C ARG A 159 6.47 -47.14 -17.23
N ASP A 160 6.80 -48.19 -16.51
CA ASP A 160 6.01 -49.43 -16.41
C ASP A 160 6.22 -49.97 -14.96
N ASP A 161 5.14 -50.27 -14.23
CA ASP A 161 5.09 -50.43 -12.74
C ASP A 161 5.90 -51.58 -12.13
N VAL A 162 6.67 -52.29 -12.96
CA VAL A 162 7.62 -53.35 -12.58
C VAL A 162 9.07 -52.83 -12.45
N HIS A 163 9.38 -51.65 -13.01
CA HIS A 163 10.75 -51.12 -13.16
C HIS A 163 10.84 -49.64 -12.70
N PRO A 164 11.08 -49.38 -11.40
CA PRO A 164 10.83 -48.06 -10.80
C PRO A 164 11.61 -46.87 -11.36
N PHE A 165 12.80 -47.06 -11.93
CA PHE A 165 13.66 -45.99 -12.43
C PHE A 165 14.40 -46.44 -13.69
N HIS A 166 14.07 -45.89 -14.86
CA HIS A 166 14.66 -46.30 -16.14
C HIS A 166 15.87 -45.46 -16.61
N GLY A 167 16.19 -44.38 -15.88
CA GLY A 167 17.32 -43.49 -16.17
C GLY A 167 17.01 -42.03 -15.84
N PRO A 168 17.97 -41.11 -16.04
CA PRO A 168 17.72 -39.68 -15.95
C PRO A 168 16.64 -39.24 -16.96
N THR A 169 15.75 -38.34 -16.54
CA THR A 169 14.85 -37.62 -17.45
C THR A 169 15.47 -36.28 -17.84
N ASN A 170 15.15 -35.77 -19.04
CA ASN A 170 15.54 -34.43 -19.48
C ASN A 170 14.32 -33.48 -19.57
N TYR A 171 13.26 -33.75 -18.79
CA TYR A 171 12.08 -32.89 -18.63
C TYR A 171 11.85 -32.45 -17.17
N GLY A 172 12.74 -32.84 -16.27
CA GLY A 172 12.65 -32.61 -14.83
C GLY A 172 13.27 -31.28 -14.41
N VAL A 173 12.71 -30.63 -13.37
CA VAL A 173 13.39 -29.50 -12.70
C VAL A 173 14.41 -29.95 -11.65
N LEU A 174 14.40 -31.22 -11.24
CA LEU A 174 15.44 -31.88 -10.46
C LEU A 174 16.28 -32.82 -11.32
N ALA A 175 17.54 -33.02 -10.94
CA ALA A 175 18.41 -34.02 -11.51
C ALA A 175 18.08 -35.43 -10.97
N ALA A 176 18.69 -36.47 -11.57
CA ALA A 176 18.39 -37.87 -11.27
C ALA A 176 18.74 -38.33 -9.83
N ASP A 177 19.36 -37.50 -9.01
CA ASP A 177 19.57 -37.74 -7.57
C ASP A 177 18.37 -37.30 -6.70
N TRP A 178 17.35 -36.69 -7.30
CA TRP A 178 16.16 -36.11 -6.67
C TRP A 178 16.48 -35.02 -5.61
N LYS A 179 17.63 -34.36 -5.72
CA LYS A 179 18.14 -33.39 -4.73
C LYS A 179 18.76 -32.15 -5.35
N THR A 180 19.57 -32.30 -6.39
CA THR A 180 20.16 -31.19 -7.12
C THR A 180 19.19 -30.70 -8.21
N PRO A 181 19.16 -29.39 -8.52
CA PRO A 181 18.39 -28.90 -9.66
C PRO A 181 18.92 -29.47 -10.98
N ALA A 182 18.03 -29.71 -11.94
CA ALA A 182 18.44 -29.99 -13.32
C ALA A 182 19.02 -28.72 -13.97
N ALA A 183 19.93 -28.91 -14.94
CA ALA A 183 20.51 -27.85 -15.77
C ALA A 183 20.94 -26.61 -14.97
N ASP A 184 21.82 -26.84 -13.98
CA ASP A 184 22.40 -25.84 -13.08
C ASP A 184 21.38 -24.95 -12.32
N GLY A 185 20.10 -25.34 -12.34
CA GLY A 185 19.00 -24.63 -11.69
C GLY A 185 18.38 -23.52 -12.51
N GLU A 186 18.62 -23.43 -13.82
CA GLU A 186 18.03 -22.40 -14.69
C GLU A 186 16.50 -22.46 -14.69
N LEU A 187 15.91 -23.62 -14.99
CA LEU A 187 14.44 -23.79 -14.99
C LEU A 187 13.82 -23.41 -13.64
N LEU A 188 14.44 -23.87 -12.54
CA LEU A 188 14.01 -23.57 -11.18
C LEU A 188 14.19 -22.09 -10.80
N THR A 189 15.13 -21.37 -11.43
CA THR A 189 15.35 -19.94 -11.22
C THR A 189 14.37 -19.10 -12.02
N ALA A 190 14.05 -19.52 -13.24
CA ALA A 190 13.00 -18.91 -14.05
C ALA A 190 11.61 -19.09 -13.42
N LEU A 191 11.27 -20.28 -12.90
CA LEU A 191 9.98 -20.50 -12.23
C LEU A 191 9.77 -19.62 -10.99
N LYS A 192 10.84 -19.19 -10.31
CA LYS A 192 10.74 -18.26 -9.16
C LYS A 192 10.26 -16.87 -9.56
N THR A 193 10.43 -16.44 -10.82
CA THR A 193 9.94 -15.10 -11.24
C THR A 193 8.42 -15.06 -11.35
N ILE A 194 7.77 -16.22 -11.47
CA ILE A 194 6.31 -16.37 -11.59
C ILE A 194 5.67 -17.06 -10.37
N GLN A 195 6.43 -17.27 -9.29
CA GLN A 195 6.00 -18.02 -8.11
C GLN A 195 5.17 -17.20 -7.10
N ALA A 196 5.24 -15.88 -7.18
CA ALA A 196 4.25 -15.01 -6.54
C ALA A 196 3.10 -14.77 -7.54
N PRO A 197 1.82 -14.89 -7.14
CA PRO A 197 0.71 -14.36 -7.92
C PRO A 197 0.86 -12.84 -8.08
N SER A 198 0.23 -12.24 -9.08
CA SER A 198 0.11 -10.76 -9.18
C SER A 198 -1.30 -10.25 -8.87
N THR A 199 -2.31 -11.12 -8.89
CA THR A 199 -3.70 -10.83 -8.52
C THR A 199 -4.30 -11.98 -7.69
N GLY A 200 -5.39 -11.72 -6.96
CA GLY A 200 -6.23 -12.75 -6.33
C GLY A 200 -6.83 -12.34 -4.98
N PRO A 201 -7.63 -13.21 -4.34
CA PRO A 201 -8.21 -12.92 -3.02
C PRO A 201 -7.12 -12.75 -1.95
N GLY A 202 -6.80 -11.50 -1.63
CA GLY A 202 -5.72 -11.12 -0.72
C GLY A 202 -4.54 -10.38 -1.35
N MET A 203 -4.52 -10.19 -2.68
CA MET A 203 -3.58 -9.29 -3.35
C MET A 203 -4.28 -8.42 -4.40
N HIS A 204 -4.18 -7.09 -4.22
CA HIS A 204 -4.82 -6.08 -5.04
C HIS A 204 -3.79 -5.13 -5.65
N SER A 205 -3.52 -5.23 -6.97
CA SER A 205 -2.91 -4.12 -7.72
C SER A 205 -3.15 -4.18 -9.24
N MET A 206 -4.15 -3.39 -9.67
CA MET A 206 -4.12 -2.50 -10.86
C MET A 206 -3.57 -2.98 -12.22
N ALA A 207 -4.45 -2.97 -13.22
CA ALA A 207 -4.10 -2.60 -14.61
C ALA A 207 -5.24 -1.78 -15.26
N PRO A 208 -5.00 -0.57 -15.81
CA PRO A 208 -6.03 0.21 -16.49
C PRO A 208 -6.39 -0.36 -17.87
N LYS A 209 -7.68 -0.51 -18.17
CA LYS A 209 -8.18 -0.95 -19.48
C LYS A 209 -8.05 0.14 -20.54
N CYS A 210 -6.93 0.18 -21.24
CA CYS A 210 -6.70 1.12 -22.36
C CYS A 210 -5.95 0.47 -23.54
N ASN A 211 -6.31 -0.77 -23.90
CA ASN A 211 -5.58 -1.55 -24.92
C ASN A 211 -6.50 -2.29 -25.92
N GLN A 212 -7.74 -1.83 -26.09
CA GLN A 212 -8.70 -2.36 -27.08
C GLN A 212 -9.24 -1.23 -27.98
N HIS A 213 -9.51 -1.54 -29.25
CA HIS A 213 -10.09 -0.69 -30.31
C HIS A 213 -9.22 0.35 -31.08
N CYS A 214 -7.89 0.35 -30.93
CA CYS A 214 -6.98 1.01 -31.92
C CYS A 214 -6.24 0.04 -32.86
N ALA A 215 -6.56 -1.26 -32.79
CA ALA A 215 -6.12 -2.28 -33.73
C ALA A 215 -7.31 -2.82 -34.56
N ASP A 216 -6.98 -3.39 -35.72
CA ASP A 216 -7.79 -4.30 -36.53
C ASP A 216 -9.13 -3.78 -37.09
N THR A 217 -9.00 -2.94 -38.13
CA THR A 217 -9.87 -3.05 -39.31
C THR A 217 -9.03 -3.40 -40.55
N TRP A 218 -8.76 -4.70 -40.73
CA TRP A 218 -8.17 -5.24 -41.96
C TRP A 218 -9.21 -6.06 -42.71
N ASP A 219 -9.77 -5.48 -43.77
CA ASP A 219 -10.66 -6.18 -44.72
C ASP A 219 -9.95 -6.41 -46.07
N ALA A 220 -10.23 -7.52 -46.72
CA ALA A 220 -9.40 -8.13 -47.76
C ALA A 220 -9.95 -7.94 -49.17
N GLY A 221 -9.92 -6.69 -49.68
CA GLY A 221 -10.38 -6.37 -51.05
C GLY A 221 -9.48 -5.38 -51.79
N TRP A 222 -8.76 -5.82 -52.83
CA TRP A 222 -7.86 -4.95 -53.63
C TRP A 222 -8.53 -4.43 -54.91
N SER A 223 -9.45 -3.47 -54.76
CA SER A 223 -9.93 -2.65 -55.88
C SER A 223 -10.28 -1.22 -55.45
N ASN A 224 -9.58 -0.25 -56.03
CA ASN A 224 -9.93 1.18 -56.07
C ASN A 224 -10.24 1.90 -54.73
N GLY A 225 -9.29 1.91 -53.76
CA GLY A 225 -9.42 2.84 -52.62
C GLY A 225 -8.47 2.69 -51.44
N ARG A 226 -7.13 2.66 -51.64
CA ARG A 226 -6.21 2.58 -50.48
C ARG A 226 -6.30 3.84 -49.60
N LYS A 227 -6.64 3.65 -48.32
CA LYS A 227 -6.38 4.57 -47.19
C LYS A 227 -5.75 3.75 -46.05
N GLY A 228 -4.98 4.39 -45.17
CA GLY A 228 -4.30 3.72 -44.05
C GLY A 228 -2.84 3.35 -44.32
N ALA A 229 -2.14 2.94 -43.26
CA ALA A 229 -0.67 2.95 -43.16
C ALA A 229 0.09 2.22 -44.30
N ALA A 230 -0.46 1.14 -44.85
CA ALA A 230 0.13 0.39 -45.97
C ALA A 230 0.26 1.20 -47.28
N ALA A 231 -0.51 2.28 -47.44
CA ALA A 231 -0.36 3.22 -48.56
C ALA A 231 0.76 4.26 -48.32
N CYS A 232 1.09 4.52 -47.06
CA CYS A 232 1.89 5.65 -46.60
C CYS A 232 3.35 5.25 -46.32
N ALA A 233 3.55 4.03 -45.81
CA ALA A 233 4.84 3.48 -45.44
C ALA A 233 5.96 3.51 -46.52
N PRO A 234 5.70 3.46 -47.84
CA PRO A 234 6.75 3.59 -48.85
C PRO A 234 7.40 4.98 -48.89
N CYS A 235 6.60 6.05 -48.73
CA CYS A 235 7.06 7.45 -48.84
C CYS A 235 8.05 7.83 -47.73
N LEU A 236 7.87 7.25 -46.54
CA LEU A 236 8.74 7.44 -45.38
C LEU A 236 10.07 6.68 -45.47
N ARG A 237 10.20 5.71 -46.39
CA ARG A 237 11.41 4.86 -46.52
C ARG A 237 12.26 5.25 -47.73
N ASN A 238 11.65 5.58 -48.87
CA ASN A 238 12.35 5.97 -50.09
C ASN A 238 11.94 7.39 -50.51
N ARG A 239 12.89 8.34 -50.50
CA ARG A 239 12.73 9.66 -51.12
C ARG A 239 12.94 9.56 -52.64
N PRO A 240 12.26 10.35 -53.49
CA PRO A 240 11.27 11.38 -53.18
C PRO A 240 9.82 10.86 -53.16
N CYS A 241 8.90 11.63 -52.58
CA CYS A 241 7.49 11.28 -52.48
C CYS A 241 6.72 11.49 -53.80
N ARG A 242 5.50 10.94 -53.89
CA ARG A 242 4.66 11.04 -55.11
C ARG A 242 4.39 12.51 -55.44
N GLY A 243 4.79 12.92 -56.65
CA GLY A 243 4.81 14.33 -57.08
C GLY A 243 6.18 15.00 -57.00
N ASN A 244 7.22 14.25 -56.64
CA ASN A 244 8.61 14.74 -56.42
C ASN A 244 8.76 15.73 -55.25
N LEU A 245 7.78 15.75 -54.34
CA LEU A 245 7.80 16.52 -53.10
C LEU A 245 8.75 15.89 -52.07
N SER A 246 9.23 16.69 -51.12
CA SER A 246 9.83 16.16 -49.90
C SER A 246 8.79 15.40 -49.07
N VAL A 247 9.27 14.58 -48.13
CA VAL A 247 8.41 13.77 -47.24
C VAL A 247 7.54 14.66 -46.35
N GLU A 248 8.05 15.84 -45.98
CA GLU A 248 7.46 16.78 -45.03
C GLU A 248 6.37 17.66 -45.68
N GLU A 249 6.64 18.15 -46.90
CA GLU A 249 5.63 18.75 -47.78
C GLU A 249 4.54 17.73 -48.15
N TRP A 250 4.93 16.47 -48.39
CA TRP A 250 3.98 15.41 -48.71
C TRP A 250 3.07 15.08 -47.52
N CYS A 251 3.62 14.88 -46.31
CA CYS A 251 2.80 14.68 -45.11
C CYS A 251 1.86 15.86 -44.82
N ASN A 252 2.26 17.09 -45.14
CA ASN A 252 1.43 18.28 -44.92
C ASN A 252 0.33 18.52 -45.97
N ASN A 253 0.29 17.81 -47.10
CA ASN A 253 -0.80 17.97 -48.07
C ASN A 253 -2.13 17.39 -47.53
N GLY A 254 -3.26 17.99 -47.93
CA GLY A 254 -4.57 17.65 -47.37
C GLY A 254 -5.01 16.19 -47.57
N TRP A 255 -4.55 15.52 -48.63
CA TRP A 255 -4.84 14.08 -48.83
C TRP A 255 -4.03 13.20 -47.88
N ALA A 256 -2.76 13.54 -47.65
CA ALA A 256 -1.87 12.81 -46.74
C ALA A 256 -2.24 13.04 -45.27
N LYS A 257 -2.56 14.27 -44.86
CA LYS A 257 -3.08 14.55 -43.49
C LYS A 257 -4.29 13.65 -43.17
N VAL A 258 -5.25 13.53 -44.08
CA VAL A 258 -6.48 12.73 -43.90
C VAL A 258 -6.29 11.21 -44.09
N SER A 259 -5.38 10.77 -44.98
CA SER A 259 -5.24 9.34 -45.36
C SER A 259 -4.05 8.63 -44.73
N CYS A 260 -3.09 9.39 -44.20
CA CYS A 260 -1.80 8.95 -43.65
C CYS A 260 -1.43 9.61 -42.31
N GLY A 261 -2.28 10.49 -41.75
CA GLY A 261 -2.02 11.31 -40.55
C GLY A 261 -1.28 10.58 -39.44
N TRP A 262 -1.85 9.50 -38.89
CA TRP A 262 -1.22 8.67 -37.85
C TRP A 262 0.24 8.25 -38.15
N THR A 263 0.54 7.93 -39.42
CA THR A 263 1.89 7.48 -39.82
C THR A 263 2.87 8.65 -39.92
N CYS A 264 2.41 9.83 -40.36
CA CYS A 264 3.20 11.06 -40.37
C CYS A 264 3.41 11.60 -38.94
N CYS A 265 2.38 11.54 -38.08
CA CYS A 265 2.43 11.93 -36.67
C CYS A 265 3.40 11.05 -35.87
N ARG A 266 3.31 9.72 -35.99
CA ARG A 266 4.26 8.79 -35.34
C ARG A 266 5.70 8.93 -35.85
N ALA A 267 5.90 9.56 -37.01
CA ALA A 267 7.21 9.89 -37.56
C ALA A 267 7.68 11.33 -37.23
N GLY A 268 6.91 12.12 -36.47
CA GLY A 268 7.26 13.49 -36.08
C GLY A 268 7.11 14.55 -37.18
N LEU A 269 6.38 14.25 -38.26
CA LEU A 269 6.30 15.09 -39.49
C LEU A 269 5.02 15.93 -39.59
N LEU A 270 4.27 16.06 -38.49
CA LEU A 270 3.05 16.89 -38.35
C LEU A 270 3.00 17.46 -36.93
N SER A 271 2.39 18.65 -36.76
CA SER A 271 2.17 19.24 -35.43
C SER A 271 1.15 18.44 -34.61
N LEU A 272 1.32 18.40 -33.28
CA LEU A 272 0.38 17.69 -32.37
C LEU A 272 -1.08 18.12 -32.59
N GLU A 273 -1.30 19.42 -32.82
CA GLU A 273 -2.61 19.99 -33.10
C GLU A 273 -3.26 19.40 -34.37
N THR A 274 -2.47 19.25 -35.46
CA THR A 274 -2.92 18.55 -36.68
C THR A 274 -3.24 17.07 -36.40
N CYS A 275 -2.45 16.42 -35.53
CA CYS A 275 -2.64 15.03 -35.17
C CYS A 275 -3.95 14.81 -34.40
N ALA A 276 -4.27 15.70 -33.46
CA ALA A 276 -5.51 15.66 -32.68
C ALA A 276 -6.77 15.80 -33.56
N GLU A 277 -6.82 16.81 -34.44
CA GLU A 277 -7.96 16.99 -35.36
C GLU A 277 -8.21 15.75 -36.24
N SER A 278 -7.14 15.09 -36.69
CA SER A 278 -7.22 13.94 -37.58
C SER A 278 -7.82 12.68 -36.92
N HIS A 279 -7.81 12.60 -35.59
CA HIS A 279 -8.33 11.45 -34.84
C HIS A 279 -9.85 11.54 -34.57
N CYS A 280 -10.38 12.71 -34.23
CA CYS A 280 -11.78 12.81 -33.76
C CYS A 280 -12.85 12.71 -34.86
N GLN A 281 -12.57 13.14 -36.10
CA GLN A 281 -13.65 13.36 -37.08
C GLN A 281 -14.29 12.10 -37.70
N ARG A 282 -13.70 10.91 -37.53
CA ARG A 282 -14.10 9.73 -38.34
C ARG A 282 -15.14 8.79 -37.69
N TRP A 283 -15.26 8.75 -36.37
CA TRP A 283 -16.20 7.81 -35.72
C TRP A 283 -17.63 8.37 -35.60
N TYR A 284 -17.79 9.69 -35.49
CA TYR A 284 -19.06 10.34 -35.17
C TYR A 284 -20.02 10.58 -36.36
N LYS A 285 -19.71 10.08 -37.57
CA LYS A 285 -20.50 10.41 -38.78
C LYS A 285 -21.08 9.24 -39.57
N ASP A 286 -20.42 8.09 -39.59
CA ASP A 286 -20.73 7.03 -40.57
C ASP A 286 -21.41 5.77 -39.98
N SER A 287 -21.49 5.63 -38.65
CA SER A 287 -21.68 4.32 -38.00
C SER A 287 -23.06 4.00 -37.38
N TYR A 288 -24.00 4.95 -37.25
CA TYR A 288 -25.30 4.70 -36.59
C TYR A 288 -26.51 5.22 -37.38
N ARG A 289 -27.11 4.33 -38.20
CA ARG A 289 -28.50 4.44 -38.70
C ARG A 289 -29.12 3.07 -39.02
N PRO A 290 -29.84 2.44 -38.07
CA PRO A 290 -30.85 1.44 -38.36
C PRO A 290 -32.25 2.08 -38.33
N SER A 291 -33.05 1.93 -39.38
CA SER A 291 -34.48 2.26 -39.37
C SER A 291 -35.29 1.12 -38.75
N TRP A 292 -36.27 1.44 -37.90
CA TRP A 292 -37.24 0.46 -37.39
C TRP A 292 -37.90 -0.32 -38.55
N PRO A 293 -37.88 -1.66 -38.54
CA PRO A 293 -38.66 -2.47 -39.47
C PRO A 293 -40.17 -2.25 -39.27
N SER A 294 -40.92 -2.15 -40.37
CA SER A 294 -42.37 -1.96 -40.33
C SER A 294 -43.09 -3.30 -40.06
N GLY A 295 -43.21 -3.70 -38.80
CA GLY A 295 -43.91 -4.94 -38.43
C GLY A 295 -44.33 -5.07 -36.96
N ASP A 296 -43.45 -4.71 -36.01
CA ASP A 296 -43.64 -5.12 -34.61
C ASP A 296 -44.78 -4.39 -33.87
N THR A 297 -45.59 -5.17 -33.16
CA THR A 297 -46.68 -4.71 -32.29
C THR A 297 -46.76 -5.58 -31.03
N GLY A 298 -47.08 -4.98 -29.89
CA GLY A 298 -47.12 -5.66 -28.59
C GLY A 298 -45.86 -5.45 -27.74
N THR A 299 -45.63 -6.35 -26.78
CA THR A 299 -44.72 -6.18 -25.63
C THR A 299 -43.26 -5.85 -26.01
N VAL A 300 -42.77 -6.34 -27.15
CA VAL A 300 -41.41 -6.06 -27.66
C VAL A 300 -41.20 -4.55 -27.90
N ALA A 301 -42.22 -3.84 -28.39
CA ALA A 301 -42.14 -2.39 -28.58
C ALA A 301 -42.16 -1.60 -27.26
N CYS A 302 -42.81 -2.12 -26.21
CA CYS A 302 -42.74 -1.54 -24.86
C CYS A 302 -41.32 -1.67 -24.29
N LEU A 303 -40.64 -2.80 -24.54
CA LEU A 303 -39.30 -3.08 -24.04
C LEU A 303 -38.19 -2.29 -24.77
N HIS A 304 -38.24 -2.15 -26.09
CA HIS A 304 -37.24 -1.33 -26.82
C HIS A 304 -37.25 0.15 -26.40
N CYS A 305 -38.43 0.73 -26.18
CA CYS A 305 -38.58 2.09 -25.63
C CYS A 305 -37.95 2.24 -24.24
N LEU A 306 -37.94 1.16 -23.44
CA LEU A 306 -37.37 1.11 -22.09
C LEU A 306 -35.85 0.86 -22.06
N HIS A 307 -35.31 0.16 -23.06
CA HIS A 307 -33.91 -0.26 -23.09
C HIS A 307 -32.99 0.71 -23.83
N ASP A 308 -33.46 1.30 -24.95
CA ASP A 308 -32.62 2.08 -25.86
C ASP A 308 -32.88 3.60 -25.78
N ASP A 309 -33.75 4.05 -24.87
CA ASP A 309 -34.31 5.42 -24.73
C ASP A 309 -34.76 6.03 -26.08
N HIS A 310 -35.21 5.16 -26.99
CA HIS A 310 -35.59 5.47 -28.37
C HIS A 310 -36.98 4.91 -28.66
N CYS A 311 -37.97 5.45 -27.95
CA CYS A 311 -39.37 5.17 -28.17
C CYS A 311 -39.84 5.61 -29.56
N ARG A 312 -40.95 5.01 -30.02
CA ARG A 312 -41.48 5.25 -31.37
C ARG A 312 -41.69 6.75 -31.63
N ASP A 313 -41.28 7.17 -32.83
CA ASP A 313 -41.30 8.57 -33.29
C ASP A 313 -40.45 9.54 -32.44
N HIS A 314 -39.39 9.02 -31.80
CA HIS A 314 -38.39 9.76 -30.99
C HIS A 314 -38.98 10.59 -29.84
N GLN A 315 -40.10 10.15 -29.27
CA GLN A 315 -40.68 10.77 -28.08
C GLN A 315 -39.92 10.36 -26.81
N ALA A 316 -39.73 11.28 -25.88
CA ALA A 316 -39.23 10.96 -24.55
C ALA A 316 -40.16 9.96 -23.85
N GLN A 317 -39.60 8.99 -23.12
CA GLN A 317 -40.31 7.85 -22.54
C GLN A 317 -41.59 8.23 -21.76
N SER A 318 -41.54 9.28 -20.95
CA SER A 318 -42.68 9.80 -20.18
C SER A 318 -43.83 10.33 -21.05
N THR A 319 -43.50 10.91 -22.21
CA THR A 319 -44.48 11.37 -23.21
C THR A 319 -45.06 10.18 -23.97
N TRP A 320 -44.22 9.20 -24.33
CA TRP A 320 -44.65 8.00 -25.04
C TRP A 320 -45.60 7.13 -24.20
N CYS A 321 -45.28 6.90 -22.92
CA CYS A 321 -46.15 6.23 -21.95
C CYS A 321 -47.47 6.98 -21.68
N SER A 322 -47.57 8.27 -22.03
CA SER A 322 -48.80 9.06 -21.96
C SER A 322 -49.68 8.94 -23.22
N SER A 323 -49.24 8.24 -24.25
CA SER A 323 -50.03 8.01 -25.47
C SER A 323 -51.15 6.99 -25.24
N SER A 324 -52.29 7.15 -25.92
CA SER A 324 -53.44 6.25 -25.78
C SER A 324 -53.11 4.79 -26.12
N TRP A 325 -52.21 4.54 -27.07
CA TRP A 325 -51.80 3.19 -27.44
C TRP A 325 -50.92 2.53 -26.35
N ALA A 326 -49.92 3.25 -25.82
CA ALA A 326 -49.09 2.73 -24.73
C ALA A 326 -49.87 2.58 -23.42
N ALA A 327 -50.81 3.49 -23.14
CA ALA A 327 -51.74 3.42 -22.02
C ALA A 327 -52.76 2.26 -22.12
N GLU A 328 -52.87 1.60 -23.27
CA GLU A 328 -53.70 0.40 -23.48
C GLU A 328 -52.85 -0.89 -23.54
N HIS A 329 -51.63 -0.82 -24.06
CA HIS A 329 -50.80 -2.00 -24.36
C HIS A 329 -49.54 -2.19 -23.47
N CYS A 330 -49.08 -1.15 -22.77
CA CYS A 330 -47.82 -1.16 -22.00
C CYS A 330 -48.01 -0.77 -20.51
N GLN A 331 -49.25 -0.77 -19.98
CA GLN A 331 -49.61 -0.24 -18.64
C GLN A 331 -48.65 -0.65 -17.51
N LEU A 332 -48.44 -1.96 -17.30
CA LEU A 332 -47.59 -2.49 -16.23
C LEU A 332 -46.14 -1.99 -16.30
N THR A 333 -45.58 -1.91 -17.50
CA THR A 333 -44.23 -1.36 -17.76
C THR A 333 -44.14 0.15 -17.50
N CYS A 334 -45.15 0.93 -17.93
CA CYS A 334 -45.17 2.38 -17.72
C CYS A 334 -45.51 2.79 -16.26
N CYS A 335 -46.17 1.93 -15.48
CA CYS A 335 -46.47 2.21 -14.07
C CYS A 335 -45.26 2.02 -13.13
N MET A 336 -44.21 1.29 -13.53
CA MET A 336 -43.07 1.02 -12.64
C MET A 336 -42.08 2.21 -12.53
N SER A 337 -42.19 3.22 -13.39
CA SER A 337 -41.26 4.36 -13.47
C SER A 337 -41.70 5.60 -12.66
N GLY A 338 -42.63 5.47 -11.70
CA GLY A 338 -43.04 6.60 -10.87
C GLY A 338 -43.99 6.24 -9.72
N PHE A 339 -43.91 7.04 -8.63
CA PHE A 339 -44.57 6.86 -7.32
C PHE A 339 -44.04 5.66 -6.49
N LEU A 340 -43.75 5.77 -5.19
CA LEU A 340 -44.05 6.85 -4.22
C LEU A 340 -42.78 7.41 -3.54
N THR A 341 -42.73 8.73 -3.37
CA THR A 341 -41.74 9.44 -2.54
C THR A 341 -42.30 9.82 -1.17
N HIS A 342 -41.41 9.81 -0.17
CA HIS A 342 -41.56 10.32 1.21
C HIS A 342 -42.41 9.50 2.22
N VAL A 343 -41.96 9.60 3.48
CA VAL A 343 -42.58 9.09 4.72
C VAL A 343 -42.65 7.56 4.88
N PHE A 344 -41.49 6.93 5.13
CA PHE A 344 -41.26 6.12 6.34
C PHE A 344 -39.76 5.77 6.52
N PHE A 345 -38.97 6.74 6.99
CA PHE A 345 -37.60 6.49 7.48
C PHE A 345 -37.66 5.69 8.79
N ALA A 346 -37.11 4.47 8.83
CA ALA A 346 -36.75 3.77 10.09
C ALA A 346 -35.95 2.47 9.90
N ALA A 347 -36.19 1.69 8.86
CA ALA A 347 -35.69 0.31 8.73
C ALA A 347 -35.32 -0.07 7.29
N LEU A 348 -34.52 -1.13 7.14
CA LEU A 348 -34.01 -1.69 5.88
C LEU A 348 -32.92 -0.86 5.17
N TRP A 349 -31.89 -0.43 5.91
CA TRP A 349 -30.61 0.04 5.35
C TRP A 349 -29.65 -1.12 5.02
N ALA A 350 -30.15 -2.14 4.30
CA ALA A 350 -29.36 -3.31 3.92
C ALA A 350 -29.88 -3.96 2.62
N GLY A 351 -29.08 -3.92 1.55
CA GLY A 351 -29.23 -4.87 0.43
C GLY A 351 -29.79 -4.36 -0.90
N VAL A 352 -29.44 -3.15 -1.35
CA VAL A 352 -29.38 -2.84 -2.81
C VAL A 352 -28.09 -2.07 -3.07
N ALA A 353 -27.24 -2.57 -3.98
CA ALA A 353 -26.12 -1.79 -4.50
C ALA A 353 -26.66 -0.82 -5.57
N ALA A 354 -26.44 0.48 -5.39
CA ALA A 354 -26.97 1.48 -6.30
C ALA A 354 -26.13 1.62 -7.58
N GLU A 355 -26.81 1.84 -8.70
CA GLU A 355 -26.19 2.45 -9.88
C GLU A 355 -25.63 3.82 -9.49
N GLY A 356 -24.37 4.10 -9.85
CA GLY A 356 -23.64 5.27 -9.34
C GLY A 356 -22.88 5.04 -8.02
N SER A 357 -22.55 3.78 -7.69
CA SER A 357 -21.57 3.46 -6.64
C SER A 357 -20.15 3.80 -7.12
N TRP A 358 -19.61 4.92 -6.63
CA TRP A 358 -18.20 5.28 -6.80
C TRP A 358 -17.41 4.69 -5.63
N PRO A 359 -16.64 3.60 -5.81
CA PRO A 359 -16.04 2.87 -4.70
C PRO A 359 -14.96 3.71 -3.99
N PRO A 360 -14.97 3.76 -2.64
CA PRO A 360 -13.91 4.35 -1.84
C PRO A 360 -12.54 3.70 -2.07
N GLN A 361 -11.57 4.53 -2.44
CA GLN A 361 -10.17 4.17 -2.64
C GLN A 361 -9.24 5.13 -1.88
N GLN A 362 -7.97 4.75 -1.70
CA GLN A 362 -6.96 5.51 -0.96
C GLN A 362 -7.40 5.82 0.48
N VAL A 363 -8.04 4.84 1.13
CA VAL A 363 -8.61 5.01 2.48
C VAL A 363 -7.50 5.16 3.52
N ALA A 364 -7.48 6.29 4.23
CA ALA A 364 -6.48 6.60 5.25
C ALA A 364 -7.13 7.11 6.55
N LEU A 365 -6.51 6.74 7.68
CA LEU A 365 -6.85 7.18 9.02
C LEU A 365 -5.74 8.09 9.56
N ALA A 366 -6.09 9.09 10.36
CA ALA A 366 -5.13 9.81 11.18
C ALA A 366 -5.69 10.12 12.57
N ALA A 367 -4.79 10.36 13.53
CA ALA A 367 -5.15 10.75 14.89
C ALA A 367 -5.60 12.21 14.91
N GLY A 368 -6.71 12.49 15.60
CA GLY A 368 -7.10 13.86 15.94
C GLY A 368 -6.27 14.41 17.10
N ASP A 369 -6.60 15.64 17.51
CA ASP A 369 -5.91 16.40 18.57
C ASP A 369 -5.70 15.58 19.86
N ARG A 370 -6.66 14.68 20.13
CA ARG A 370 -6.64 13.62 21.14
C ARG A 370 -6.72 12.27 20.43
N GLY A 371 -5.57 11.66 20.10
CA GLY A 371 -5.52 10.44 19.27
C GLY A 371 -6.13 9.18 19.89
N ASP A 372 -6.52 9.27 21.17
CA ASP A 372 -7.25 8.24 21.92
C ASP A 372 -8.77 8.33 21.79
N SER A 373 -9.36 9.51 21.52
CA SER A 373 -10.81 9.68 21.33
C SER A 373 -11.23 10.26 19.97
N ASP A 374 -10.31 10.87 19.23
CA ASP A 374 -10.60 11.63 18.02
C ASP A 374 -9.79 11.04 16.84
N VAL A 375 -10.45 10.72 15.73
CA VAL A 375 -9.86 10.09 14.53
C VAL A 375 -10.44 10.75 13.27
N SER A 376 -9.58 11.14 12.33
CA SER A 376 -9.98 11.52 10.97
C SER A 376 -9.95 10.30 10.05
N ILE A 377 -10.90 10.24 9.12
CA ILE A 377 -10.93 9.26 8.02
C ILE A 377 -11.01 10.04 6.71
N THR A 378 -10.08 9.75 5.79
CA THR A 378 -10.11 10.25 4.41
C THR A 378 -10.20 9.10 3.42
N TRP A 379 -10.79 9.38 2.26
CA TRP A 379 -10.83 8.50 1.11
C TRP A 379 -11.08 9.32 -0.16
N ILE A 380 -10.87 8.73 -1.32
CA ILE A 380 -11.14 9.33 -2.63
C ILE A 380 -12.22 8.51 -3.34
N THR A 381 -13.09 9.18 -4.09
CA THR A 381 -13.99 8.55 -5.07
C THR A 381 -13.96 9.30 -6.40
N ASP A 382 -14.37 8.63 -7.47
CA ASP A 382 -14.46 9.26 -8.81
C ASP A 382 -15.78 10.03 -9.02
N ASP A 383 -16.52 10.31 -7.93
CA ASP A 383 -17.88 10.88 -7.94
C ASP A 383 -17.97 12.25 -8.64
N PRO A 384 -18.52 12.33 -9.87
CA PRO A 384 -18.47 13.51 -10.73
C PRO A 384 -19.51 14.60 -10.36
N ARG A 385 -20.25 14.44 -9.25
CA ARG A 385 -21.22 15.44 -8.78
C ARG A 385 -20.53 16.76 -8.37
N ASP A 386 -21.31 17.82 -8.21
CA ASP A 386 -20.87 19.12 -7.68
C ASP A 386 -20.60 19.05 -6.16
N ASP A 387 -19.45 19.55 -5.70
CA ASP A 387 -19.04 19.47 -4.30
C ASP A 387 -19.86 20.41 -3.38
N ASN A 388 -20.27 21.59 -3.84
CA ASN A 388 -21.10 22.52 -3.04
C ASN A 388 -22.53 21.98 -2.82
N ALA A 389 -23.08 21.25 -3.81
CA ALA A 389 -24.47 20.78 -3.76
C ALA A 389 -24.64 19.40 -3.10
N SER A 390 -23.67 18.49 -3.25
CA SER A 390 -23.85 17.06 -2.89
C SER A 390 -22.98 16.56 -1.74
N CYS A 391 -21.95 17.30 -1.31
CA CYS A 391 -20.88 16.74 -0.49
C CYS A 391 -21.34 16.06 0.82
N ALA A 392 -22.28 16.67 1.54
CA ALA A 392 -22.84 16.12 2.79
C ALA A 392 -23.71 14.85 2.60
N GLN A 393 -24.18 14.60 1.37
CA GLN A 393 -24.95 13.39 1.03
C GLN A 393 -24.05 12.19 0.77
N VAL A 394 -22.80 12.43 0.35
CA VAL A 394 -21.87 11.39 -0.14
C VAL A 394 -20.62 11.24 0.74
N THR A 395 -20.42 12.15 1.69
CA THR A 395 -19.31 12.09 2.66
C THR A 395 -19.86 11.61 3.99
N GLN A 396 -20.21 10.33 4.04
CA GLN A 396 -20.82 9.69 5.20
C GLN A 396 -20.01 8.46 5.59
N VAL A 397 -19.82 8.28 6.90
CA VAL A 397 -19.21 7.09 7.48
C VAL A 397 -20.14 6.55 8.56
N ALA A 398 -20.50 5.26 8.47
CA ALA A 398 -21.13 4.54 9.56
C ALA A 398 -20.04 3.95 10.46
N VAL A 399 -20.15 4.17 11.78
CA VAL A 399 -19.18 3.70 12.78
C VAL A 399 -19.90 2.89 13.85
N ALA A 400 -19.38 1.71 14.19
CA ALA A 400 -19.96 0.82 15.19
C ALA A 400 -18.89 0.23 16.13
N THR A 401 -19.18 0.16 17.43
CA THR A 401 -18.31 -0.49 18.43
C THR A 401 -18.38 -2.01 18.33
N ILE A 402 -17.25 -2.70 18.42
CA ILE A 402 -17.24 -4.17 18.60
C ILE A 402 -17.32 -4.50 20.09
N GLN A 403 -18.54 -4.47 20.65
CA GLN A 403 -18.83 -5.04 21.98
C GLN A 403 -19.71 -6.28 21.87
N GLY A 404 -19.37 -7.30 22.67
CA GLY A 404 -20.02 -8.60 22.60
C GLY A 404 -21.45 -8.57 23.17
N ILE A 405 -22.43 -8.81 22.29
CA ILE A 405 -23.83 -9.13 22.64
C ILE A 405 -24.57 -8.00 23.41
N SER A 406 -24.43 -6.77 22.93
CA SER A 406 -25.45 -5.71 23.11
C SER A 406 -25.47 -4.82 21.87
N GLN A 407 -26.62 -4.24 21.53
CA GLN A 407 -26.83 -3.46 20.30
C GLN A 407 -25.69 -2.44 20.06
N ALA A 408 -24.89 -2.66 19.02
CA ALA A 408 -23.93 -1.67 18.58
C ALA A 408 -24.69 -0.46 18.02
N SER A 409 -24.51 0.71 18.62
CA SER A 409 -25.07 1.95 18.11
C SER A 409 -24.28 2.37 16.87
N GLU A 410 -24.80 2.06 15.69
CA GLU A 410 -24.28 2.60 14.42
C GLU A 410 -24.48 4.11 14.42
N VAL A 411 -23.38 4.86 14.33
CA VAL A 411 -23.39 6.33 14.27
C VAL A 411 -22.97 6.75 12.87
N GLN A 412 -23.88 7.37 12.12
CA GLN A 412 -23.56 7.99 10.84
C GLN A 412 -22.99 9.41 11.06
N MET A 413 -21.74 9.60 10.64
CA MET A 413 -21.02 10.87 10.68
C MET A 413 -20.97 11.49 9.29
N VAL A 414 -21.32 12.78 9.19
CA VAL A 414 -21.29 13.56 7.94
C VAL A 414 -20.06 14.48 7.93
N GLY A 415 -19.29 14.45 6.84
CA GLY A 415 -18.04 15.20 6.70
C GLY A 415 -18.04 16.28 5.63
N LYS A 416 -16.81 16.65 5.22
CA LYS A 416 -16.50 17.60 4.15
C LYS A 416 -15.71 16.90 3.05
N CYS A 417 -15.74 17.46 1.85
CA CYS A 417 -15.01 16.93 0.71
C CYS A 417 -14.61 18.07 -0.21
N LEU A 418 -13.61 17.82 -1.06
CA LEU A 418 -13.00 18.79 -1.94
C LEU A 418 -12.34 18.09 -3.13
N ARG A 419 -11.87 18.91 -4.07
CA ARG A 419 -10.83 18.55 -5.03
C ARG A 419 -9.69 19.55 -4.93
N TYR A 420 -8.52 19.14 -5.40
CA TYR A 420 -7.51 20.07 -5.89
C TYR A 420 -7.31 19.87 -7.39
N SER A 421 -7.00 20.96 -8.08
CA SER A 421 -6.47 20.93 -9.44
C SER A 421 -5.03 21.41 -9.37
N PHE A 422 -4.15 20.73 -10.11
CA PHE A 422 -2.72 20.99 -10.14
C PHE A 422 -2.26 21.02 -11.59
N GLY A 423 -1.82 22.18 -12.06
CA GLY A 423 -1.20 22.33 -13.37
C GLY A 423 0.27 21.98 -13.33
N ALA A 424 0.68 20.95 -14.05
CA ALA A 424 2.08 20.79 -14.44
C ALA A 424 2.42 21.75 -15.60
N ALA A 425 3.70 21.82 -15.98
CA ALA A 425 4.08 22.49 -17.21
C ALA A 425 3.41 21.79 -18.42
N PRO A 426 2.87 22.53 -19.42
CA PRO A 426 2.14 21.96 -20.55
C PRO A 426 2.88 20.91 -21.38
N GLU A 427 4.22 20.91 -21.33
CA GLU A 427 5.10 20.02 -22.09
C GLU A 427 5.56 18.79 -21.29
N LEU A 428 5.18 18.65 -20.01
CA LEU A 428 5.59 17.55 -19.12
C LEU A 428 4.47 16.55 -18.86
N TYR A 429 3.55 16.86 -17.94
CA TYR A 429 2.56 15.90 -17.40
C TYR A 429 1.10 16.31 -17.63
N GLY A 430 0.85 17.52 -18.12
CA GLY A 430 -0.50 18.07 -18.29
C GLY A 430 -1.18 18.49 -16.98
N ASN A 431 -2.43 18.94 -17.07
CA ASN A 431 -3.19 19.40 -15.92
C ASN A 431 -3.92 18.24 -15.24
N TYR A 432 -3.75 18.14 -13.94
CA TYR A 432 -4.40 17.15 -13.08
C TYR A 432 -5.56 17.79 -12.30
N THR A 433 -6.62 17.02 -12.06
CA THR A 433 -7.65 17.33 -11.05
C THR A 433 -7.96 16.04 -10.31
N SER A 434 -8.04 16.09 -8.98
CA SER A 434 -8.25 14.90 -8.18
C SER A 434 -9.65 14.31 -8.34
N GLY A 435 -9.79 13.02 -8.01
CA GLY A 435 -11.06 12.48 -7.53
C GLY A 435 -11.56 13.27 -6.32
N ARG A 436 -12.84 13.11 -5.97
CA ARG A 436 -13.44 13.75 -4.81
C ARG A 436 -12.77 13.23 -3.55
N ILE A 437 -12.03 14.08 -2.85
CA ILE A 437 -11.36 13.74 -1.58
C ILE A 437 -12.34 14.01 -0.44
N HIS A 438 -12.73 12.95 0.26
CA HIS A 438 -13.65 12.95 1.39
C HIS A 438 -12.88 13.02 2.72
N ARG A 439 -13.49 13.67 3.72
CA ARG A 439 -12.91 13.92 5.05
C ARG A 439 -14.00 13.87 6.12
N VAL A 440 -13.98 12.85 6.98
CA VAL A 440 -14.83 12.77 8.19
C VAL A 440 -13.97 12.87 9.43
N PHE A 441 -14.40 13.68 10.40
CA PHE A 441 -13.79 13.80 11.72
C PHE A 441 -14.71 13.15 12.74
N ILE A 442 -14.26 12.06 13.36
CA ILE A 442 -14.98 11.35 14.41
C ILE A 442 -14.37 11.78 15.75
N LYS A 443 -15.18 12.22 16.71
CA LYS A 443 -14.71 12.71 18.02
C LYS A 443 -15.47 12.04 19.17
N GLY A 444 -14.81 11.88 20.30
CA GLY A 444 -15.41 11.27 21.50
C GLY A 444 -15.58 9.75 21.43
N LEU A 445 -14.77 9.08 20.61
CA LEU A 445 -14.61 7.62 20.64
C LEU A 445 -14.07 7.18 22.01
N VAL A 446 -14.34 5.92 22.36
CA VAL A 446 -13.77 5.29 23.56
C VAL A 446 -12.34 4.88 23.23
N ALA A 447 -11.39 5.20 24.09
CA ALA A 447 -9.99 4.84 23.95
C ALA A 447 -9.76 3.30 23.99
N ASN A 448 -8.64 2.85 23.44
CA ASN A 448 -8.21 1.43 23.40
C ASN A 448 -9.25 0.45 22.82
N SER A 449 -10.22 0.92 22.02
CA SER A 449 -11.42 0.19 21.61
C SER A 449 -11.43 -0.10 20.11
N GLN A 450 -11.97 -1.26 19.73
CA GLN A 450 -12.09 -1.67 18.33
C GLN A 450 -13.39 -1.14 17.72
N TYR A 451 -13.28 -0.52 16.55
CA TYR A 451 -14.37 0.04 15.78
C TYR A 451 -14.42 -0.58 14.39
N ASN A 452 -15.60 -1.00 13.98
CA ASN A 452 -15.93 -1.27 12.59
C ASN A 452 -16.41 0.02 11.92
N TYR A 453 -16.10 0.19 10.64
CA TYR A 453 -16.62 1.28 9.84
C TYR A 453 -16.90 0.87 8.39
N THR A 454 -17.84 1.58 7.76
CA THR A 454 -18.11 1.54 6.32
C THR A 454 -18.29 2.95 5.79
N LEU A 455 -17.82 3.16 4.58
CA LEU A 455 -17.79 4.43 3.86
C LEU A 455 -18.95 4.49 2.86
N TYR A 456 -19.48 5.68 2.60
CA TYR A 456 -20.43 5.87 1.52
C TYR A 456 -19.81 5.47 0.17
N GLY A 457 -20.45 4.55 -0.54
CA GLY A 457 -19.95 3.96 -1.79
C GLY A 457 -19.31 2.58 -1.65
N ASP A 458 -19.05 2.10 -0.42
CA ASP A 458 -18.53 0.75 -0.19
C ASP A 458 -19.47 -0.33 -0.77
N PRO A 459 -18.95 -1.36 -1.47
CA PRO A 459 -19.73 -2.54 -1.83
C PRO A 459 -20.29 -3.28 -0.61
N PRO A 460 -21.41 -4.02 -0.73
CA PRO A 460 -21.99 -4.78 0.38
C PRO A 460 -20.98 -5.70 1.07
N ASN A 461 -20.93 -5.64 2.40
CA ASN A 461 -20.00 -6.35 3.30
C ASN A 461 -18.53 -5.86 3.31
N SER A 462 -18.19 -4.72 2.71
CA SER A 462 -16.81 -4.17 2.71
C SER A 462 -16.38 -3.53 4.05
N THR A 463 -16.81 -4.08 5.19
CA THR A 463 -16.57 -3.51 6.51
C THR A 463 -15.08 -3.52 6.87
N ARG A 464 -14.53 -2.32 7.09
CA ARG A 464 -13.16 -2.11 7.57
C ARG A 464 -13.17 -1.97 9.10
N SER A 465 -12.01 -2.07 9.74
CA SER A 465 -11.91 -1.87 11.19
C SER A 465 -10.60 -1.22 11.60
N PHE A 466 -10.66 -0.41 12.66
CA PHE A 466 -9.50 0.23 13.29
C PHE A 466 -9.61 0.15 14.81
N LYS A 467 -8.52 0.51 15.48
CA LYS A 467 -8.49 0.64 16.94
C LYS A 467 -8.14 2.08 17.34
N THR A 468 -8.80 2.60 18.36
CA THR A 468 -8.36 3.86 19.00
C THR A 468 -7.12 3.62 19.89
N LEU A 469 -6.30 4.66 20.05
CA LEU A 469 -5.12 4.59 20.89
C LEU A 469 -5.51 4.47 22.39
N PRO A 470 -4.64 3.94 23.27
CA PRO A 470 -4.89 3.95 24.71
C PRO A 470 -5.01 5.37 25.26
N ALA A 471 -5.86 5.58 26.26
CA ALA A 471 -6.12 6.88 26.85
C ALA A 471 -4.83 7.51 27.38
N SER A 472 -4.51 8.70 26.89
CA SER A 472 -3.29 9.45 27.21
C SER A 472 -3.38 9.97 28.65
N GLN A 473 -4.55 10.50 29.01
CA GLN A 473 -4.94 10.77 30.39
C GLN A 473 -5.60 9.54 31.01
N GLY A 474 -4.93 8.95 32.01
CA GLY A 474 -5.45 7.86 32.81
C GLY A 474 -4.74 7.83 34.17
N PRO A 475 -5.39 7.34 35.23
CA PRO A 475 -4.72 7.20 36.52
C PRO A 475 -3.58 6.19 36.38
N ALA A 476 -2.35 6.61 36.73
CA ALA A 476 -1.30 5.66 37.03
C ALA A 476 -1.84 4.71 38.12
N GLY A 477 -1.96 3.42 37.81
CA GLY A 477 -2.51 2.45 38.74
C GLY A 477 -1.71 2.48 40.05
N PRO A 478 -2.35 2.29 41.22
CA PRO A 478 -1.67 2.37 42.54
C PRO A 478 -0.62 1.26 42.79
N THR A 479 -0.27 0.50 41.75
CA THR A 479 0.60 -0.68 41.73
C THR A 479 1.64 -0.66 40.58
N GLY A 480 1.94 0.53 40.03
CA GLY A 480 3.11 0.77 39.16
C GLY A 480 2.93 0.45 37.67
N ASP A 481 3.99 0.68 36.88
CA ASP A 481 3.97 0.68 35.41
C ASP A 481 3.53 -0.66 34.78
N SER A 482 3.64 -1.78 35.50
CA SER A 482 3.30 -3.13 35.02
C SER A 482 1.80 -3.42 34.84
N GLN A 483 0.91 -2.45 35.07
CA GLN A 483 -0.55 -2.58 34.90
C GLN A 483 -1.18 -1.42 34.12
N ASP A 484 -0.37 -0.51 33.55
CA ASP A 484 -0.87 0.63 32.78
C ASP A 484 -1.13 0.22 31.31
N PRO A 485 -2.37 0.31 30.81
CA PRO A 485 -2.75 -0.17 29.48
C PRO A 485 -2.17 0.67 28.33
N ARG A 486 -1.42 1.73 28.63
CA ARG A 486 -0.62 2.48 27.66
C ARG A 486 0.66 1.74 27.24
N TYR A 487 1.11 0.72 27.98
CA TYR A 487 2.37 0.02 27.70
C TYR A 487 2.18 -1.48 27.38
N PRO A 488 3.02 -2.07 26.50
CA PRO A 488 3.93 -1.39 25.60
C PRO A 488 3.17 -0.65 24.49
N PHE A 489 3.63 0.57 24.15
CA PHE A 489 3.14 1.29 22.96
C PHE A 489 4.16 1.13 21.84
N VAL A 490 3.71 0.79 20.62
CA VAL A 490 4.60 0.56 19.47
C VAL A 490 4.23 1.48 18.31
N PHE A 491 5.20 2.28 17.88
CA PHE A 491 5.15 3.10 16.68
C PHE A 491 5.98 2.44 15.56
N GLY A 492 5.51 2.52 14.32
CA GLY A 492 6.32 2.29 13.12
C GLY A 492 6.78 3.61 12.49
N PHE A 493 7.98 3.64 11.89
CA PHE A 493 8.58 4.84 11.30
C PHE A 493 9.16 4.58 9.92
N ILE A 494 9.01 5.59 9.07
CA ILE A 494 9.55 5.67 7.72
C ILE A 494 9.79 7.16 7.40
N GLY A 495 10.73 7.46 6.53
CA GLY A 495 10.69 8.64 5.65
C GLY A 495 10.73 8.16 4.20
N ASP A 496 10.62 9.07 3.25
CA ASP A 496 11.27 8.91 1.93
C ASP A 496 10.86 7.61 1.21
N LEU A 497 9.57 7.27 1.33
CA LEU A 497 9.06 5.95 1.02
C LEU A 497 9.02 5.72 -0.49
N GLY A 498 8.53 6.71 -1.24
CA GLY A 498 8.37 6.63 -2.69
C GLY A 498 7.56 5.42 -3.17
N GLN A 499 7.89 4.97 -4.38
CA GLN A 499 7.10 3.99 -5.14
C GLN A 499 8.00 3.09 -6.00
N THR A 500 8.69 2.15 -5.35
CA THR A 500 9.52 1.10 -5.95
C THR A 500 9.17 -0.27 -5.35
N GLU A 501 9.82 -1.35 -5.81
CA GLU A 501 9.77 -2.65 -5.15
C GLU A 501 10.28 -2.61 -3.70
N HIS A 502 11.24 -1.73 -3.38
CA HIS A 502 11.76 -1.55 -2.03
C HIS A 502 10.72 -0.87 -1.14
N SER A 503 9.99 0.14 -1.65
CA SER A 503 8.86 0.76 -0.93
C SER A 503 7.79 -0.27 -0.55
N ILE A 504 7.54 -1.25 -1.43
CA ILE A 504 6.58 -2.33 -1.19
C ILE A 504 7.09 -3.29 -0.11
N GLU A 505 8.40 -3.57 -0.08
CA GLU A 505 9.01 -4.37 0.99
C GLU A 505 8.96 -3.64 2.34
N THR A 506 9.25 -2.32 2.40
CA THR A 506 9.08 -1.49 3.60
C THR A 506 7.65 -1.58 4.15
N VAL A 507 6.66 -1.44 3.28
CA VAL A 507 5.23 -1.55 3.60
C VAL A 507 4.86 -2.97 4.06
N ARG A 508 5.44 -4.02 3.46
CA ARG A 508 5.26 -5.43 3.88
C ARG A 508 5.87 -5.70 5.26
N HIS A 509 7.04 -5.15 5.57
CA HIS A 509 7.67 -5.30 6.89
C HIS A 509 6.86 -4.60 7.98
N LEU A 510 6.35 -3.38 7.71
CA LEU A 510 5.40 -2.69 8.59
C LEU A 510 4.08 -3.45 8.77
N ASP A 511 3.57 -4.15 7.74
CA ASP A 511 2.37 -4.98 7.92
C ASP A 511 2.66 -6.22 8.77
N ALA A 512 3.84 -6.84 8.64
CA ALA A 512 4.20 -8.05 9.36
C ALA A 512 4.14 -7.88 10.89
N ASP A 513 4.51 -6.70 11.41
CA ASP A 513 4.38 -6.40 12.83
C ASP A 513 2.95 -5.98 13.23
N LYS A 514 2.25 -6.89 13.91
CA LYS A 514 0.89 -6.67 14.43
C LYS A 514 0.84 -5.98 15.80
N ASP A 515 1.98 -5.64 16.42
CA ASP A 515 2.02 -4.79 17.62
C ASP A 515 1.81 -3.30 17.30
N ILE A 516 2.23 -2.84 16.11
CA ILE A 516 2.22 -1.43 15.71
C ILE A 516 0.82 -0.82 15.87
N ARG A 517 0.75 0.31 16.58
CA ARG A 517 -0.49 1.06 16.85
C ARG A 517 -0.74 2.19 15.85
N ILE A 518 0.34 2.79 15.35
CA ILE A 518 0.34 4.04 14.58
C ILE A 518 1.65 4.10 13.78
N ILE A 519 1.60 4.74 12.60
CA ILE A 519 2.75 4.96 11.73
C ILE A 519 3.05 6.46 11.64
N LEU A 520 4.32 6.83 11.74
CA LEU A 520 4.83 8.19 11.62
C LEU A 520 5.76 8.27 10.39
N HIS A 521 5.44 9.16 9.45
CA HIS A 521 6.12 9.32 8.16
C HIS A 521 6.80 10.68 8.04
N ALA A 522 8.14 10.67 8.06
CA ALA A 522 8.98 11.86 8.16
C ALA A 522 9.27 12.54 6.80
N GLY A 523 8.22 12.92 6.06
CA GLY A 523 8.33 13.58 4.76
C GLY A 523 8.62 12.64 3.58
N ASP A 524 8.55 13.20 2.38
CA ASP A 524 8.78 12.58 1.07
C ASP A 524 8.00 11.27 0.85
N MET A 525 6.69 11.42 0.66
CA MET A 525 5.76 10.31 0.50
C MET A 525 5.79 9.75 -0.91
N SER A 526 5.35 10.53 -1.89
CA SER A 526 4.97 10.01 -3.21
C SER A 526 6.09 10.06 -4.24
N TYR A 527 7.03 11.00 -4.10
CA TYR A 527 7.92 11.46 -5.16
C TYR A 527 7.11 11.71 -6.44
N ALA A 528 6.04 12.50 -6.33
CA ALA A 528 5.17 12.83 -7.47
C ALA A 528 5.82 13.84 -8.40
N ASP A 529 6.48 14.85 -7.84
CA ASP A 529 7.34 15.81 -8.56
C ASP A 529 6.64 16.44 -9.76
N THR A 530 5.48 17.03 -9.49
CA THR A 530 4.52 17.64 -10.43
C THR A 530 3.76 16.64 -11.31
N ASN A 531 4.13 15.35 -11.35
CA ASN A 531 3.30 14.28 -11.91
C ASN A 531 2.27 13.83 -10.86
N ALA A 532 1.25 14.66 -10.63
CA ALA A 532 0.30 14.53 -9.52
C ALA A 532 -0.48 13.18 -9.48
N ALA A 533 -0.60 12.46 -10.60
CA ALA A 533 -1.20 11.12 -10.64
C ALA A 533 -0.41 10.07 -9.81
N ARG A 534 0.88 10.31 -9.56
CA ARG A 534 1.70 9.48 -8.66
C ARG A 534 1.25 9.55 -7.20
N TRP A 535 0.46 10.53 -6.79
CA TRP A 535 -0.17 10.52 -5.48
C TRP A 535 -1.27 9.46 -5.35
N ASP A 536 -1.97 9.14 -6.44
CA ASP A 536 -3.07 8.18 -6.41
C ASP A 536 -2.55 6.75 -6.27
N SER A 537 -1.52 6.40 -7.04
CA SER A 537 -0.80 5.13 -6.86
C SER A 537 -0.10 5.04 -5.50
N TYR A 538 0.41 6.16 -4.96
CA TYR A 538 0.95 6.18 -3.59
C TYR A 538 -0.14 5.88 -2.55
N GLY A 539 -1.32 6.52 -2.65
CA GLY A 539 -2.44 6.32 -1.74
C GLY A 539 -2.93 4.87 -1.72
N LEU A 540 -3.06 4.26 -2.91
CA LEU A 540 -3.42 2.85 -3.06
C LEU A 540 -2.36 1.91 -2.47
N LYS A 541 -1.07 2.23 -2.62
CA LYS A 541 0.05 1.45 -2.03
C LYS A 541 0.01 1.42 -0.49
N VAL A 542 -0.44 2.49 0.16
CA VAL A 542 -0.45 2.58 1.64
C VAL A 542 -1.79 2.24 2.29
N GLU A 543 -2.91 2.25 1.54
CA GLU A 543 -4.25 1.90 2.03
C GLU A 543 -4.30 0.62 2.90
N PRO A 544 -3.62 -0.51 2.57
CA PRO A 544 -3.68 -1.74 3.38
C PRO A 544 -3.25 -1.60 4.85
N LEU A 545 -2.46 -0.55 5.18
CA LEU A 545 -2.16 -0.16 6.55
C LEU A 545 -2.91 1.11 6.96
N ALA A 546 -2.94 2.12 6.10
CA ALA A 546 -3.55 3.42 6.40
C ALA A 546 -5.06 3.32 6.67
N SER A 547 -5.77 2.31 6.15
CA SER A 547 -7.18 2.07 6.44
C SER A 547 -7.42 1.26 7.75
N ARG A 548 -6.39 0.98 8.54
CA ARG A 548 -6.50 0.20 9.81
C ARG A 548 -5.62 0.72 10.95
N LEU A 549 -4.57 1.49 10.65
CA LEU A 549 -3.69 2.21 11.57
C LEU A 549 -3.75 3.70 11.25
N GLN A 550 -3.65 4.55 12.27
CA GLN A 550 -3.45 5.98 12.02
C GLN A 550 -2.07 6.21 11.36
N TRP A 551 -2.02 7.01 10.31
CA TRP A 551 -0.85 7.27 9.48
C TRP A 551 -0.58 8.78 9.47
N MET A 552 0.42 9.22 10.24
CA MET A 552 0.73 10.63 10.46
C MET A 552 1.91 11.04 9.58
N VAL A 553 1.84 12.23 8.98
CA VAL A 553 2.86 12.73 8.03
C VAL A 553 3.40 14.10 8.48
N CYS A 554 4.68 14.38 8.26
CA CYS A 554 5.17 15.75 8.05
C CYS A 554 5.49 15.93 6.55
N PRO A 555 5.56 17.16 6.01
CA PRO A 555 5.96 17.37 4.62
C PRO A 555 7.49 17.29 4.46
N GLY A 556 7.95 16.75 3.32
CA GLY A 556 9.33 16.84 2.83
C GLY A 556 9.48 17.82 1.66
N ASN A 557 10.60 17.78 0.94
CA ASN A 557 10.82 18.62 -0.24
C ASN A 557 10.00 18.17 -1.45
N HIS A 558 9.75 16.86 -1.59
CA HIS A 558 8.97 16.31 -2.69
C HIS A 558 7.46 16.57 -2.52
N GLU A 559 7.05 17.10 -1.36
CA GLU A 559 5.72 17.68 -1.15
C GLU A 559 5.62 19.18 -1.49
N ILE A 560 6.72 19.90 -1.73
CA ILE A 560 6.68 21.34 -2.02
C ILE A 560 5.84 21.63 -3.28
N GLU A 561 5.95 20.78 -4.31
CA GLU A 561 5.19 20.77 -5.57
C GLU A 561 4.48 22.10 -5.93
N SER A 562 5.16 22.93 -6.72
CA SER A 562 4.64 24.22 -7.18
C SER A 562 3.71 24.07 -8.38
N ASP A 563 2.43 24.43 -8.23
CA ASP A 563 1.49 24.54 -9.34
C ASP A 563 1.98 25.58 -10.38
N TYR A 564 1.99 25.18 -11.66
CA TYR A 564 2.64 25.93 -12.74
C TYR A 564 1.97 27.28 -13.06
N TYR A 565 0.68 27.44 -12.78
CA TYR A 565 -0.09 28.63 -13.18
C TYR A 565 -0.34 29.60 -12.01
N THR A 566 -0.52 29.07 -10.81
CA THR A 566 -0.85 29.81 -9.59
C THR A 566 0.34 30.00 -8.66
N GLY A 567 1.41 29.22 -8.84
CA GLY A 567 2.57 29.17 -7.95
C GLY A 567 2.26 28.57 -6.57
N GLN A 568 1.06 28.04 -6.31
CA GLN A 568 0.73 27.46 -5.01
C GLN A 568 1.54 26.18 -4.78
N ASN A 569 2.07 26.03 -3.56
CA ASN A 569 2.94 24.93 -3.15
C ASN A 569 2.21 24.08 -2.09
N PHE A 570 2.62 22.82 -1.89
CA PHE A 570 2.04 21.84 -0.96
C PHE A 570 0.54 21.52 -1.18
N GLN A 571 -0.05 21.90 -2.33
CA GLN A 571 -1.46 21.63 -2.62
C GLN A 571 -1.84 20.14 -2.49
N PRO A 572 -1.09 19.17 -3.06
CA PRO A 572 -1.49 17.76 -2.98
C PRO A 572 -1.42 17.22 -1.54
N TYR A 573 -0.41 17.64 -0.78
CA TYR A 573 -0.19 17.25 0.61
C TYR A 573 -1.27 17.80 1.55
N GLU A 574 -1.60 19.10 1.46
CA GLU A 574 -2.70 19.69 2.24
C GLU A 574 -4.06 19.12 1.80
N ALA A 575 -4.24 18.78 0.52
CA ALA A 575 -5.51 18.28 -0.02
C ALA A 575 -5.77 16.79 0.28
N ARG A 576 -4.75 15.94 0.40
CA ARG A 576 -4.92 14.49 0.62
C ARG A 576 -4.93 14.08 2.09
N PHE A 577 -4.07 14.69 2.91
CA PHE A 577 -3.96 14.35 4.33
C PHE A 577 -4.87 15.21 5.22
N VAL A 578 -5.18 14.71 6.41
CA VAL A 578 -5.95 15.43 7.45
C VAL A 578 -5.31 15.17 8.80
N MET A 579 -4.30 15.97 9.11
CA MET A 579 -3.60 15.98 10.39
C MET A 579 -4.39 16.83 11.43
N PRO A 580 -4.07 16.74 12.73
CA PRO A 580 -4.74 17.52 13.78
C PRO A 580 -4.31 18.99 13.77
N ALA A 581 -4.83 19.71 12.77
CA ALA A 581 -4.49 21.08 12.44
C ALA A 581 -4.96 22.07 13.51
N VAL A 582 -4.00 22.80 14.09
CA VAL A 582 -4.24 23.82 15.15
C VAL A 582 -5.11 24.97 14.61
N GLN A 583 -4.91 25.33 13.34
CA GLN A 583 -5.68 26.31 12.58
C GLN A 583 -5.75 25.84 11.11
N GLN A 584 -6.64 26.44 10.30
CA GLN A 584 -6.66 26.21 8.85
C GLN A 584 -5.36 26.67 8.20
N ALA A 585 -4.89 25.94 7.19
CA ALA A 585 -3.66 26.26 6.46
C ALA A 585 -3.63 27.69 5.90
N GLU A 586 -2.51 28.38 6.08
CA GLU A 586 -2.21 29.70 5.54
C GLU A 586 -1.07 29.59 4.51
N PHE A 587 -1.33 30.03 3.28
CA PHE A 587 -0.39 29.94 2.15
C PHE A 587 -0.04 31.32 1.60
N SER A 588 1.26 31.63 1.56
CA SER A 588 1.81 32.75 0.78
C SER A 588 2.91 32.21 -0.14
N PRO A 589 2.58 31.71 -1.34
CA PRO A 589 3.59 31.24 -2.30
C PRO A 589 4.46 32.39 -2.80
N SER A 590 5.71 32.08 -3.16
CA SER A 590 6.58 33.03 -3.87
C SER A 590 6.47 32.80 -5.39
N ASN A 591 6.16 33.85 -6.14
CA ASN A 591 6.03 33.78 -7.62
C ASN A 591 7.34 33.43 -8.34
N GLU A 592 8.46 33.40 -7.61
CA GLU A 592 9.81 33.13 -8.10
C GLU A 592 10.14 31.63 -8.03
N GLN A 593 9.49 30.87 -7.14
CA GLN A 593 9.67 29.42 -6.99
C GLN A 593 8.54 28.63 -7.67
N ILE A 594 8.66 28.46 -8.98
CA ILE A 594 7.91 27.45 -9.73
C ILE A 594 8.93 26.44 -10.24
N GLY A 595 8.90 25.19 -9.74
CA GLY A 595 9.98 24.22 -9.92
C GLY A 595 10.39 23.93 -11.38
N CYS A 596 9.49 24.11 -12.35
CA CYS A 596 9.74 23.83 -13.78
C CYS A 596 10.11 25.06 -14.64
N LYS A 597 10.55 26.19 -14.07
CA LYS A 597 10.60 27.49 -14.78
C LYS A 597 11.63 27.66 -15.91
N HIS A 598 12.28 26.59 -16.39
CA HIS A 598 13.22 26.68 -17.52
C HIS A 598 13.22 25.41 -18.41
N PRO A 599 12.82 25.49 -19.70
CA PRO A 599 12.94 24.37 -20.66
C PRO A 599 14.38 24.13 -21.15
N TYR A 600 15.36 24.90 -20.64
CA TYR A 600 16.79 24.74 -20.89
C TYR A 600 17.56 24.93 -19.58
N PRO A 601 17.67 23.91 -18.71
CA PRO A 601 18.46 24.03 -17.50
C PRO A 601 19.94 24.19 -17.87
N THR A 602 20.53 25.37 -17.59
CA THR A 602 21.93 25.68 -17.89
C THR A 602 22.94 25.00 -16.95
N VAL A 603 22.42 24.31 -15.92
CA VAL A 603 23.11 23.33 -15.09
C VAL A 603 22.37 22.01 -15.29
N PRO A 604 23.05 20.90 -15.66
CA PRO A 604 22.35 19.67 -16.04
C PRO A 604 21.76 18.96 -14.82
N HIS A 605 20.47 19.19 -14.56
CA HIS A 605 19.66 18.26 -13.77
C HIS A 605 19.51 16.96 -14.57
N THR A 606 20.07 15.86 -14.04
CA THR A 606 20.05 14.53 -14.68
C THR A 606 18.92 13.63 -14.14
N GLY A 607 17.79 14.24 -13.78
CA GLY A 607 16.62 13.60 -13.18
C GLY A 607 15.33 14.31 -13.55
N ASN A 608 14.19 13.69 -13.22
CA ASN A 608 12.83 14.20 -13.53
C ASN A 608 12.27 15.08 -12.40
N ASP A 609 13.13 15.52 -11.50
CA ASP A 609 12.76 16.02 -10.17
C ASP A 609 12.44 17.52 -10.28
N CYS A 610 11.14 17.82 -10.30
CA CYS A 610 10.57 19.13 -10.57
C CYS A 610 10.25 19.95 -9.31
N THR A 611 10.77 19.53 -8.16
CA THR A 611 10.55 20.11 -6.83
C THR A 611 11.79 20.91 -6.39
N PRO A 612 11.63 22.13 -5.85
CA PRO A 612 12.79 22.92 -5.44
C PRO A 612 13.31 22.42 -4.08
N SER A 613 14.62 22.17 -3.96
CA SER A 613 15.26 21.76 -2.70
C SER A 613 15.23 22.82 -1.57
N ALA A 614 14.64 24.00 -1.83
CA ALA A 614 14.41 25.02 -0.84
C ALA A 614 13.10 25.76 -1.11
N PHE A 615 12.30 25.99 -0.06
CA PHE A 615 11.10 26.81 -0.09
C PHE A 615 11.34 28.12 0.68
N THR A 616 10.93 29.26 0.10
CA THR A 616 11.06 30.61 0.68
C THR A 616 9.72 31.32 0.87
N GLY A 617 8.61 30.67 0.54
CA GLY A 617 7.25 31.18 0.79
C GLY A 617 6.78 30.99 2.24
N GLN A 618 5.47 30.89 2.41
CA GLN A 618 4.79 30.56 3.66
C GLN A 618 3.83 29.38 3.46
N TYR A 619 3.92 28.40 4.36
CA TYR A 619 2.92 27.36 4.57
C TYR A 619 2.83 27.10 6.08
N ASP A 620 1.91 27.79 6.76
CA ASP A 620 1.69 27.68 8.19
C ASP A 620 0.37 26.93 8.50
N TRP A 621 0.30 26.27 9.66
CA TRP A 621 -0.87 25.50 10.14
C TRP A 621 -1.31 24.36 9.19
N GLY A 622 -2.58 23.94 9.21
CA GLY A 622 -3.04 22.80 8.41
C GLY A 622 -2.28 21.52 8.71
N ASN A 623 -1.81 20.84 7.66
CA ASN A 623 -0.92 19.68 7.78
C ASN A 623 0.57 20.05 7.91
N SER A 624 0.94 21.34 7.93
CA SER A 624 2.35 21.80 7.99
C SER A 624 3.02 21.41 9.31
N PHE A 625 2.51 21.92 10.44
CA PHE A 625 2.99 21.59 11.78
C PHE A 625 1.82 21.44 12.76
N TYR A 626 1.91 20.45 13.64
CA TYR A 626 0.83 20.04 14.53
C TYR A 626 1.35 19.16 15.68
N ALA A 627 0.54 18.94 16.72
CA ALA A 627 0.92 18.06 17.82
C ALA A 627 -0.28 17.28 18.39
N PHE A 628 -0.09 16.00 18.66
CA PHE A 628 -1.13 15.07 19.11
C PHE A 628 -0.61 14.11 20.18
N ASP A 629 -1.52 13.46 20.90
CA ASP A 629 -1.18 12.46 21.91
C ASP A 629 -1.34 11.04 21.35
N ALA A 630 -0.34 10.21 21.59
CA ALA A 630 -0.31 8.80 21.25
C ALA A 630 0.00 7.98 22.51
N GLY A 631 -1.02 7.74 23.33
CA GLY A 631 -0.91 7.03 24.60
C GLY A 631 0.08 7.71 25.56
N PRO A 632 1.25 7.11 25.86
CA PRO A 632 2.21 7.68 26.81
C PRO A 632 3.14 8.76 26.20
N ALA A 633 2.93 9.19 24.95
CA ALA A 633 3.77 10.16 24.26
C ALA A 633 2.99 11.37 23.70
N ARG A 634 3.58 12.56 23.83
CA ARG A 634 3.26 13.71 22.98
C ARG A 634 4.12 13.59 21.71
N VAL A 635 3.49 13.66 20.55
CA VAL A 635 4.18 13.70 19.26
C VAL A 635 4.00 15.09 18.68
N ILE A 636 5.10 15.73 18.28
CA ILE A 636 5.12 17.03 17.60
C ILE A 636 5.64 16.81 16.19
N SER A 637 4.87 17.23 15.19
CA SER A 637 5.24 17.26 13.78
C SER A 637 5.63 18.69 13.38
N LEU A 638 6.78 18.85 12.73
CA LEU A 638 7.33 20.13 12.29
C LEU A 638 7.64 20.10 10.79
N ASN A 639 7.48 21.26 10.16
CA ASN A 639 7.82 21.48 8.76
C ASN A 639 9.18 22.19 8.67
N SER A 640 10.21 21.45 8.22
CA SER A 640 11.55 21.97 7.92
C SER A 640 11.56 23.02 6.80
N TYR A 641 10.50 23.04 5.98
CA TYR A 641 10.25 23.98 4.88
C TYR A 641 9.23 25.09 5.23
N ALA A 642 8.73 25.17 6.47
CA ALA A 642 8.00 26.36 6.92
C ALA A 642 8.96 27.43 7.45
N GLN A 643 8.45 28.63 7.73
CA GLN A 643 9.26 29.70 8.33
C GLN A 643 9.71 29.29 9.74
N THR A 644 11.03 29.30 10.00
CA THR A 644 11.61 28.83 11.28
C THR A 644 12.19 29.92 12.17
N HIS A 645 12.40 31.15 11.67
CA HIS A 645 12.92 32.26 12.49
C HIS A 645 12.06 32.47 13.77
N PRO A 646 12.61 32.90 14.93
CA PRO A 646 11.84 33.03 16.17
C PRO A 646 10.60 33.96 16.15
N SER A 647 10.42 34.74 15.09
CA SER A 647 9.21 35.54 14.83
C SER A 647 8.10 34.81 14.05
N SER A 648 8.37 33.60 13.53
CA SER A 648 7.44 32.77 12.74
C SER A 648 6.23 32.27 13.54
N ALA A 649 5.21 31.76 12.82
CA ALA A 649 4.11 31.03 13.44
C ALA A 649 4.61 29.73 14.09
N GLN A 650 5.34 28.90 13.33
CA GLN A 650 5.86 27.60 13.79
C GLN A 650 6.68 27.70 15.09
N TYR A 651 7.66 28.60 15.17
CA TYR A 651 8.51 28.69 16.38
C TYR A 651 7.71 29.16 17.61
N LYS A 652 6.83 30.16 17.45
CA LYS A 652 5.98 30.66 18.54
C LYS A 652 5.01 29.60 19.04
N TRP A 653 4.37 28.89 18.12
CA TRP A 653 3.47 27.79 18.44
C TRP A 653 4.21 26.65 19.14
N LEU A 654 5.34 26.18 18.59
CA LEU A 654 6.15 25.11 19.19
C LEU A 654 6.55 25.48 20.62
N LYS A 655 7.02 26.71 20.84
CA LYS A 655 7.38 27.16 22.18
C LYS A 655 6.18 27.12 23.13
N GLN A 656 5.02 27.61 22.72
CA GLN A 656 3.79 27.59 23.54
C GLN A 656 3.30 26.16 23.83
N GLU A 657 3.39 25.26 22.85
CA GLU A 657 3.07 23.84 22.98
C GLU A 657 4.00 23.16 24.00
N LEU A 658 5.32 23.39 23.90
CA LEU A 658 6.30 22.84 24.84
C LEU A 658 6.14 23.42 26.27
N GLU A 659 5.85 24.72 26.40
CA GLU A 659 5.55 25.36 27.68
C GLU A 659 4.24 24.82 28.31
N ALA A 660 3.22 24.54 27.50
CA ALA A 660 1.97 23.94 27.97
C ALA A 660 2.11 22.44 28.32
N LEU A 661 2.96 21.70 27.60
CA LEU A 661 3.22 20.28 27.82
C LEU A 661 3.79 19.99 29.21
N GLU A 662 4.62 20.89 29.78
CA GLU A 662 5.19 20.71 31.12
C GLU A 662 4.14 20.50 32.22
N ALA A 663 2.93 21.06 32.06
CA ALA A 663 1.83 20.88 33.00
C ALA A 663 1.22 19.46 32.99
N ARG A 664 1.49 18.64 31.96
CA ARG A 664 0.88 17.30 31.75
C ARG A 664 1.87 16.19 31.39
N ARG A 665 3.17 16.37 31.67
CA ARG A 665 4.25 15.35 31.55
C ARG A 665 4.05 14.10 32.42
N THR A 666 3.08 14.09 33.33
CA THR A 666 2.62 12.88 34.03
C THR A 666 1.86 11.95 33.10
N ASP A 667 1.16 12.52 32.13
CA ASP A 667 0.20 11.86 31.26
C ASP A 667 0.92 11.44 29.98
N THR A 668 1.67 12.37 29.38
CA THR A 668 2.58 12.14 28.26
C THR A 668 4.05 12.31 28.71
N PRO A 669 4.62 11.32 29.46
CA PRO A 669 6.00 11.38 29.93
C PRO A 669 7.04 11.36 28.81
N TRP A 670 6.69 10.90 27.61
CA TRP A 670 7.56 10.90 26.44
C TRP A 670 7.24 12.05 25.49
N LEU A 671 8.27 12.63 24.90
CA LEU A 671 8.16 13.63 23.85
C LEU A 671 8.97 13.17 22.64
N VAL A 672 8.27 13.02 21.53
CA VAL A 672 8.78 12.61 20.21
C VAL A 672 8.61 13.79 19.25
N VAL A 673 9.66 14.14 18.51
CA VAL A 673 9.58 15.12 17.42
C VAL A 673 9.77 14.39 16.08
N MET A 674 8.91 14.70 15.12
CA MET A 674 9.02 14.29 13.71
C MET A 674 9.22 15.54 12.85
N MET A 675 10.26 15.55 12.01
CA MET A 675 10.57 16.64 11.09
C MET A 675 11.43 16.09 9.95
N HIS A 676 11.21 16.51 8.70
CA HIS A 676 11.85 15.85 7.56
C HIS A 676 13.38 16.01 7.53
N CYS A 677 13.93 17.23 7.50
CA CYS A 677 15.38 17.44 7.41
C CYS A 677 16.10 17.14 8.75
N PRO A 678 17.12 16.25 8.77
CA PRO A 678 17.81 15.87 10.00
C PRO A 678 18.77 16.95 10.52
N PHE A 679 18.71 17.24 11.82
CA PHE A 679 19.66 18.13 12.50
C PHE A 679 21.07 17.54 12.69
N TYR A 680 21.19 16.20 12.64
CA TYR A 680 22.43 15.48 12.84
C TYR A 680 22.53 14.38 11.78
N ASN A 681 23.43 14.60 10.83
CA ASN A 681 23.66 13.79 9.62
C ASN A 681 25.17 13.81 9.33
N SER A 682 25.81 12.65 9.17
CA SER A 682 27.22 12.52 8.77
C SER A 682 27.38 12.00 7.33
N ASN A 683 26.28 11.79 6.62
CA ASN A 683 26.26 11.48 5.19
C ASN A 683 26.76 12.69 4.38
N LYS A 684 27.35 12.47 3.21
CA LYS A 684 27.74 13.58 2.30
C LYS A 684 26.55 14.18 1.56
N ALA A 685 25.44 13.45 1.44
CA ALA A 685 24.17 14.02 1.02
C ALA A 685 23.63 14.97 2.12
N HIS A 686 23.01 16.08 1.72
CA HIS A 686 22.31 17.02 2.61
C HIS A 686 23.17 17.59 3.76
N GLN A 687 24.43 17.91 3.47
CA GLN A 687 25.31 18.70 4.35
C GLN A 687 25.07 20.20 4.17
N ASP A 688 25.24 20.97 5.25
CA ASP A 688 25.15 22.44 5.32
C ASP A 688 23.85 23.07 4.79
N GLU A 689 22.76 22.29 4.64
CA GLU A 689 21.47 22.79 4.20
C GLU A 689 20.84 23.79 5.18
N GLN A 690 20.24 24.85 4.65
CA GLN A 690 19.74 25.97 5.47
C GLN A 690 18.53 25.57 6.33
N GLN A 691 17.72 24.64 5.86
CA GLN A 691 16.54 24.10 6.53
C GLN A 691 16.92 23.40 7.83
N ALA A 692 17.96 22.57 7.81
CA ALA A 692 18.49 21.93 9.02
C ALA A 692 19.33 22.92 9.86
N THR A 693 20.31 23.58 9.25
CA THR A 693 21.30 24.40 9.98
C THR A 693 20.71 25.66 10.61
N LEU A 694 19.88 26.43 9.90
CA LEU A 694 19.26 27.63 10.48
C LEU A 694 18.25 27.26 11.57
N MET A 695 17.43 26.22 11.35
CA MET A 695 16.45 25.74 12.33
C MET A 695 17.13 25.23 13.62
N ARG A 696 18.20 24.43 13.49
CA ARG A 696 19.01 23.91 14.61
C ARG A 696 19.75 25.03 15.35
N ASP A 697 20.59 25.78 14.64
CA ASP A 697 21.65 26.61 15.24
C ASP A 697 21.28 28.09 15.36
N ALA A 698 20.69 28.68 14.32
CA ALA A 698 20.41 30.12 14.26
C ALA A 698 19.06 30.50 14.89
N HIS A 699 18.07 29.60 14.82
CA HIS A 699 16.70 29.81 15.28
C HIS A 699 16.40 29.11 16.61
N GLY A 700 17.25 28.18 17.07
CA GLY A 700 17.21 27.64 18.43
C GLY A 700 16.20 26.50 18.68
N PHE A 701 15.75 25.78 17.64
CA PHE A 701 14.89 24.60 17.87
C PHE A 701 15.60 23.52 18.69
N GLU A 702 16.91 23.34 18.50
CA GLU A 702 17.71 22.40 19.30
C GLU A 702 17.71 22.77 20.79
N ASP A 703 17.77 24.07 21.09
CA ASP A 703 17.74 24.58 22.46
C ASP A 703 16.37 24.37 23.11
N LEU A 704 15.27 24.55 22.36
CA LEU A 704 13.93 24.15 22.80
C LEU A 704 13.84 22.65 23.05
N PHE A 705 14.36 21.80 22.14
CA PHE A 705 14.31 20.34 22.26
C PHE A 705 15.10 19.85 23.48
N HIS A 706 16.27 20.44 23.74
CA HIS A 706 17.10 20.11 24.89
C HIS A 706 16.48 20.63 26.21
N GLN A 707 16.03 21.89 26.25
CA GLN A 707 15.35 22.48 27.43
C GLN A 707 14.10 21.68 27.83
N HIS A 708 13.29 21.31 26.85
CA HIS A 708 12.06 20.53 27.03
C HIS A 708 12.28 19.03 26.84
N LYS A 709 13.51 18.54 27.01
CA LYS A 709 13.77 17.10 27.23
C LYS A 709 13.08 16.20 26.19
N VAL A 710 13.21 16.53 24.92
CA VAL A 710 12.80 15.64 23.82
C VAL A 710 13.59 14.33 23.95
N ALA A 711 12.91 13.19 23.89
CA ALA A 711 13.58 11.89 24.00
C ALA A 711 14.20 11.48 22.66
N VAL A 712 13.42 11.61 21.59
CA VAL A 712 13.83 11.31 20.22
C VAL A 712 13.37 12.39 19.23
N VAL A 713 14.24 12.69 18.28
CA VAL A 713 13.93 13.49 17.08
C VAL A 713 14.12 12.58 15.87
N ILE A 714 13.11 12.49 15.01
CA ILE A 714 13.04 11.49 13.93
C ILE A 714 12.84 12.21 12.60
N SER A 715 13.66 11.84 11.62
CA SER A 715 13.83 12.54 10.35
C SER A 715 14.02 11.58 9.17
N GLY A 716 13.77 12.09 7.97
CA GLY A 716 13.96 11.43 6.69
C GLY A 716 15.10 12.10 5.91
N HIS A 717 14.81 12.46 4.65
CA HIS A 717 15.59 13.29 3.71
C HIS A 717 16.87 12.66 3.19
N VAL A 718 17.72 12.18 4.09
CA VAL A 718 18.93 11.45 3.75
C VAL A 718 18.56 10.00 3.52
N HIS A 719 18.77 9.48 2.31
CA HIS A 719 18.37 8.12 1.91
C HIS A 719 19.29 7.01 2.47
N ALA A 720 19.39 6.99 3.80
CA ALA A 720 20.20 6.10 4.61
C ALA A 720 19.69 6.10 6.06
N TYR A 721 20.03 5.06 6.82
CA TYR A 721 19.84 5.03 8.27
C TYR A 721 21.03 5.68 8.99
N GLU A 722 20.78 6.56 9.95
CA GLU A 722 21.79 7.03 10.91
C GLU A 722 21.16 7.28 12.29
N ARG A 723 21.90 6.98 13.36
CA ARG A 723 21.47 7.23 14.73
C ARG A 723 22.60 7.86 15.53
N SER A 724 22.28 8.93 16.25
CA SER A 724 23.21 9.57 17.17
C SER A 724 23.28 8.86 18.53
N HIS A 725 24.32 9.18 19.31
CA HIS A 725 24.24 9.20 20.76
C HIS A 725 23.35 10.38 21.22
N PRO A 726 22.83 10.40 22.46
CA PRO A 726 22.24 11.60 23.06
C PRO A 726 23.17 12.82 22.87
N VAL A 727 22.74 13.84 22.11
CA VAL A 727 23.61 14.92 21.60
C VAL A 727 22.95 16.29 21.69
N TYR A 728 23.77 17.30 22.00
CA TYR A 728 23.39 18.72 21.98
C TYR A 728 24.63 19.57 21.66
N LYS A 729 24.49 20.57 20.78
CA LYS A 729 25.60 21.43 20.29
C LYS A 729 26.84 20.62 19.86
N ASN A 730 26.62 19.61 19.02
CA ASN A 730 27.61 18.64 18.52
C ASN A 730 28.35 17.82 19.60
N THR A 731 27.91 17.87 20.85
CA THR A 731 28.54 17.19 21.99
C THR A 731 27.62 16.10 22.54
N SER A 732 28.11 14.86 22.62
CA SER A 732 27.35 13.77 23.24
C SER A 732 27.26 13.94 24.75
N GLN A 733 26.04 14.00 25.29
CA GLN A 733 25.81 14.19 26.73
C GLN A 733 24.52 13.50 27.22
N PRO A 734 24.53 12.87 28.42
CA PRO A 734 23.35 12.21 28.97
C PRO A 734 22.17 13.16 29.16
N GLY A 735 20.97 12.71 28.76
CA GLY A 735 19.72 13.46 28.90
C GLY A 735 19.41 14.45 27.76
N ALA A 736 20.30 14.59 26.77
CA ALA A 736 20.00 15.25 25.51
C ALA A 736 19.17 14.35 24.56
N PRO A 737 18.53 14.90 23.51
CA PRO A 737 17.75 14.10 22.56
C PRO A 737 18.62 13.11 21.77
N THR A 738 18.03 11.97 21.41
CA THR A 738 18.61 11.05 20.43
C THR A 738 18.04 11.35 19.04
N TYR A 739 18.89 11.52 18.04
CA TYR A 739 18.48 11.81 16.67
C TYR A 739 18.52 10.53 15.83
N LEU A 740 17.47 10.34 15.03
CA LEU A 740 17.23 9.15 14.20
C LEU A 740 16.89 9.60 12.78
N VAL A 741 17.75 9.25 11.83
CA VAL A 741 17.59 9.49 10.40
C VAL A 741 17.15 8.16 9.78
N VAL A 742 16.01 8.15 9.10
CA VAL A 742 15.30 6.94 8.61
C VAL A 742 14.71 7.23 7.22
N GLY A 743 15.46 7.94 6.37
CA GLY A 743 15.09 8.21 4.97
C GLY A 743 15.35 7.04 4.03
N ASP A 744 15.64 5.86 4.58
CA ASP A 744 15.87 4.62 3.86
C ASP A 744 14.58 3.87 3.47
N GLY A 745 13.48 4.59 3.26
CA GLY A 745 12.15 4.01 3.02
C GLY A 745 11.93 3.32 1.67
N GLY A 746 12.80 3.54 0.67
CA GLY A 746 12.77 2.82 -0.61
C GLY A 746 12.39 3.64 -1.84
N ASN A 747 12.58 4.97 -1.86
CA ASN A 747 12.28 5.80 -3.02
C ASN A 747 13.14 5.51 -4.28
N ARG A 748 12.90 6.28 -5.35
CA ARG A 748 13.48 6.06 -6.68
C ARG A 748 14.93 6.55 -6.86
N GLU A 749 15.43 7.39 -5.96
CA GLU A 749 16.75 8.04 -6.09
C GLU A 749 17.88 7.16 -5.58
N GLY A 750 17.56 6.15 -4.76
CA GLY A 750 18.50 5.16 -4.27
C GLY A 750 19.17 5.58 -2.97
N HIS A 751 20.35 5.03 -2.70
CA HIS A 751 21.02 5.22 -1.41
C HIS A 751 21.99 6.40 -1.35
N ALA A 752 21.86 7.19 -0.29
CA ALA A 752 22.89 8.10 0.18
C ALA A 752 24.04 7.26 0.79
N SER A 753 24.94 6.74 -0.05
CA SER A 753 25.87 5.66 0.34
C SER A 753 27.24 6.10 0.87
N THR A 754 27.53 7.40 0.92
CA THR A 754 28.88 7.92 1.26
C THR A 754 28.84 8.87 2.45
N TYR A 755 29.61 8.58 3.49
CA TYR A 755 29.69 9.41 4.69
C TYR A 755 31.00 10.20 4.80
N LEU A 756 31.01 11.17 5.72
CA LEU A 756 32.18 11.86 6.25
C LEU A 756 32.94 10.97 7.26
N ASP A 757 34.09 11.46 7.74
CA ASP A 757 34.76 10.90 8.92
C ASP A 757 33.80 10.90 10.12
N GLU A 758 33.84 9.86 10.95
CA GLU A 758 32.82 9.62 11.98
C GLU A 758 32.86 10.69 13.08
N PRO A 759 31.81 11.53 13.22
CA PRO A 759 31.76 12.49 14.31
C PRO A 759 31.44 11.75 15.61
N GLY A 760 32.02 12.17 16.73
CA GLY A 760 31.86 11.51 18.04
C GLY A 760 30.42 11.46 18.61
N TRP A 761 29.44 12.06 17.91
CA TRP A 761 28.02 11.92 18.20
C TRP A 761 27.30 10.87 17.35
N SER A 762 27.86 10.39 16.24
CA SER A 762 27.25 9.31 15.44
C SER A 762 27.51 7.98 16.13
N ALA A 763 26.46 7.15 16.28
CA ALA A 763 26.50 5.91 17.05
C ALA A 763 26.24 4.66 16.20
N PHE A 764 25.64 4.83 15.02
CA PHE A 764 25.48 3.82 13.97
C PHE A 764 25.02 4.48 12.67
N ARG A 765 25.43 3.93 11.53
CA ARG A 765 25.10 4.44 10.18
C ARG A 765 25.11 3.33 9.14
N ASP A 766 24.15 3.36 8.21
CA ASP A 766 23.99 2.42 7.10
C ASP A 766 23.36 3.11 5.88
N GLY A 767 24.17 3.31 4.83
CA GLY A 767 23.74 3.88 3.56
C GLY A 767 23.76 2.86 2.41
N LEU A 768 23.54 1.58 2.72
CA LEU A 768 23.55 0.48 1.73
C LEU A 768 22.31 -0.43 1.85
N SER A 769 21.36 -0.05 2.70
CA SER A 769 20.15 -0.81 3.02
C SER A 769 18.94 0.09 2.97
N PHE A 770 17.81 -0.41 2.47
CA PHE A 770 16.49 0.17 2.75
C PHE A 770 15.90 -0.51 4.00
N GLY A 771 14.97 0.13 4.68
CA GLY A 771 14.47 -0.33 5.98
C GLY A 771 13.35 0.53 6.56
N HIS A 772 13.05 0.26 7.83
CA HIS A 772 12.08 1.03 8.61
C HIS A 772 12.44 1.01 10.10
N GLY A 773 11.91 1.98 10.83
CA GLY A 773 12.08 2.11 12.27
C GLY A 773 10.91 1.55 13.08
N ARG A 774 11.20 1.12 14.31
CA ARG A 774 10.23 0.67 15.30
C ARG A 774 10.63 1.19 16.69
N LEU A 775 9.72 1.94 17.33
CA LEU A 775 9.94 2.50 18.66
C LEU A 775 8.93 1.90 19.64
N VAL A 776 9.44 1.15 20.63
CA VAL A 776 8.65 0.55 21.70
C VAL A 776 8.78 1.41 22.95
N ILE A 777 7.72 2.08 23.36
CA ILE A 777 7.66 2.69 24.68
C ILE A 777 7.33 1.59 25.70
N ALA A 778 8.33 1.24 26.51
CA ALA A 778 8.28 0.12 27.44
C ALA A 778 7.50 0.44 28.72
N ASN A 779 7.72 1.64 29.25
CA ASN A 779 7.12 2.16 30.49
C ASN A 779 7.38 3.69 30.58
N GLN A 780 7.23 4.31 31.74
CA GLN A 780 7.47 5.76 31.87
C GLN A 780 8.94 6.16 31.71
N SER A 781 9.88 5.23 31.90
CA SER A 781 11.33 5.50 32.05
C SER A 781 12.20 4.93 30.93
N HIS A 782 11.76 3.84 30.28
CA HIS A 782 12.45 3.16 29.20
C HIS A 782 11.66 3.18 27.89
N MET A 783 12.38 3.37 26.79
CA MET A 783 11.94 3.31 25.41
C MET A 783 12.99 2.49 24.65
N ARG A 784 12.61 1.72 23.63
CA ARG A 784 13.52 0.90 22.85
C ARG A 784 13.39 1.26 21.37
N TRP A 785 14.50 1.58 20.74
CA TRP A 785 14.60 1.75 19.29
C TRP A 785 15.12 0.46 18.65
N GLU A 786 14.46 0.07 17.57
CA GLU A 786 14.81 -1.01 16.67
C GLU A 786 14.76 -0.45 15.24
N TRP A 787 15.71 -0.80 14.39
CA TRP A 787 15.66 -0.52 12.94
C TRP A 787 15.87 -1.84 12.21
N TYR A 788 15.08 -2.08 11.18
CA TYR A 788 15.01 -3.33 10.45
C TYR A 788 15.30 -3.07 8.97
N ARG A 789 16.25 -3.81 8.39
CA ARG A 789 16.49 -3.77 6.95
C ARG A 789 15.41 -4.53 6.21
N ASN A 790 15.12 -4.10 4.98
CA ASN A 790 14.24 -4.75 4.03
C ASN A 790 14.84 -6.06 3.43
N ASP A 791 15.64 -6.79 4.20
CA ASP A 791 16.14 -8.10 3.78
C ASP A 791 15.14 -9.22 4.13
N LYS A 792 15.15 -10.29 3.33
CA LYS A 792 14.16 -11.38 3.41
C LYS A 792 14.37 -12.30 4.63
N GLN A 793 15.37 -12.05 5.47
CA GLN A 793 15.67 -12.78 6.70
C GLN A 793 15.29 -11.97 7.96
N GLN A 794 15.36 -10.63 7.90
CA GLN A 794 15.06 -9.71 9.03
C GLN A 794 13.58 -9.31 9.19
N LEU A 795 12.64 -9.86 8.40
CA LEU A 795 11.18 -9.64 8.56
C LEU A 795 10.75 -9.67 10.05
N PRO A 796 10.03 -8.64 10.57
CA PRO A 796 9.63 -8.52 12.00
C PRO A 796 8.74 -9.65 12.55
N ARG A 797 9.31 -10.84 12.79
CA ARG A 797 8.61 -12.01 13.35
C ARG A 797 8.37 -11.86 14.86
N VAL A 798 7.37 -11.07 15.22
CA VAL A 798 6.83 -11.06 16.60
C VAL A 798 5.97 -12.31 16.82
N ASP A 799 6.62 -13.45 17.01
CA ASP A 799 5.93 -14.66 17.48
C ASP A 799 5.64 -14.58 18.99
N ARG A 800 4.76 -15.48 19.47
CA ARG A 800 4.34 -15.48 20.88
C ARG A 800 5.49 -15.71 21.86
N VAL A 801 6.56 -16.40 21.43
CA VAL A 801 7.76 -16.65 22.25
C VAL A 801 8.60 -15.39 22.35
N THR A 802 8.77 -14.67 21.24
CA THR A 802 9.48 -13.40 21.14
C THR A 802 8.79 -12.29 21.93
N ALA A 803 7.45 -12.22 21.86
CA ALA A 803 6.66 -11.32 22.71
C ALA A 803 6.85 -11.60 24.21
N VAL A 804 6.80 -12.88 24.62
CA VAL A 804 7.04 -13.30 26.03
C VAL A 804 8.48 -13.04 26.46
N ARG A 805 9.47 -13.28 25.60
CA ARG A 805 10.88 -12.97 25.86
C ARG A 805 11.09 -11.46 26.05
N ARG A 806 10.57 -10.64 25.13
CA ARG A 806 10.62 -9.18 25.22
C ARG A 806 9.94 -8.69 26.50
N ALA A 807 8.78 -9.26 26.88
CA ALA A 807 8.13 -8.97 28.17
C ALA A 807 8.97 -9.36 29.40
N ALA A 808 9.74 -10.45 29.33
CA ALA A 808 10.68 -10.81 30.39
C ALA A 808 11.89 -9.85 30.47
N GLU A 809 12.47 -9.46 29.33
CA GLU A 809 13.58 -8.49 29.25
C GLU A 809 13.13 -7.11 29.76
N LEU A 810 11.92 -6.67 29.38
CA LEU A 810 11.23 -5.49 29.90
C LEU A 810 11.12 -5.50 31.44
N ALA A 811 10.81 -6.66 32.03
CA ALA A 811 10.69 -6.82 33.49
C ALA A 811 12.05 -6.90 34.24
N HIS A 812 13.17 -7.11 33.54
CA HIS A 812 14.52 -7.18 34.14
C HIS A 812 15.36 -5.89 33.95
N SER A 813 14.91 -4.97 33.09
CA SER A 813 15.59 -3.70 32.77
C SER A 813 15.91 -2.80 33.98
N SER A 814 15.23 -2.98 35.11
CA SER A 814 15.35 -2.14 36.32
C SER A 814 16.72 -2.18 37.03
N PHE A 815 17.66 -3.03 36.62
CA PHE A 815 18.90 -3.30 37.37
C PHE A 815 20.20 -3.40 36.54
N VAL A 816 20.20 -3.05 35.24
CA VAL A 816 21.44 -3.11 34.42
C VAL A 816 22.20 -1.77 34.48
N PRO A 817 23.49 -1.75 34.90
CA PRO A 817 24.32 -0.55 34.82
C PRO A 817 24.61 -0.20 33.35
N LEU A 818 24.00 0.87 32.86
CA LEU A 818 23.86 1.10 31.42
C LEU A 818 25.13 1.56 30.69
N ASP A 819 26.18 2.04 31.36
CA ASP A 819 27.34 2.64 30.69
C ASP A 819 28.23 1.65 29.89
N ALA A 820 28.21 0.35 30.22
CA ALA A 820 29.23 -0.60 29.74
C ALA A 820 29.00 -1.12 28.30
N GLN A 821 27.77 -1.14 27.79
CA GLN A 821 27.46 -1.73 26.47
C GLN A 821 27.64 -0.73 25.32
N TRP A 822 27.55 0.58 25.57
CA TRP A 822 27.62 1.62 24.53
C TRP A 822 29.02 1.90 24.00
N TYR A 823 30.06 1.32 24.62
CA TYR A 823 31.47 1.47 24.24
C TYR A 823 32.07 0.26 23.52
N GLN A 824 31.25 -0.73 23.12
CA GLN A 824 31.74 -1.81 22.25
C GLN A 824 32.19 -1.24 20.88
N PRO A 825 33.36 -1.60 20.35
CA PRO A 825 33.79 -1.18 19.01
C PRO A 825 32.78 -1.57 17.94
N LEU A 826 32.66 -0.77 16.86
CA LEU A 826 31.73 -1.05 15.76
C LEU A 826 31.91 -2.45 15.14
N SER A 827 33.15 -2.96 15.11
CA SER A 827 33.49 -4.31 14.64
C SER A 827 33.03 -5.46 15.56
N ALA A 828 32.50 -5.16 16.74
CA ALA A 828 32.04 -6.14 17.74
C ALA A 828 30.52 -6.12 17.97
N ARG A 829 29.80 -5.13 17.42
CA ARG A 829 28.33 -5.04 17.49
C ARG A 829 27.67 -5.85 16.40
N LYS A 830 26.42 -6.25 16.64
CA LYS A 830 25.53 -6.78 15.60
C LYS A 830 24.65 -5.67 15.06
N VAL A 831 24.13 -5.89 13.85
CA VAL A 831 23.13 -5.00 13.24
C VAL A 831 21.85 -4.96 14.10
N ASP A 832 21.58 -6.06 14.81
CA ASP A 832 20.35 -6.32 15.58
C ASP A 832 20.42 -5.86 17.05
N ASP A 833 21.38 -5.00 17.43
CA ASP A 833 21.57 -4.57 18.83
C ASP A 833 20.55 -3.50 19.26
N ASP A 834 19.38 -3.97 19.75
CA ASP A 834 18.30 -3.22 20.42
C ASP A 834 18.81 -2.04 21.29
N VAL A 835 18.33 -0.81 21.04
CA VAL A 835 18.85 0.40 21.72
C VAL A 835 17.87 0.95 22.75
N TRP A 836 18.27 0.95 24.02
CA TRP A 836 17.47 1.48 25.13
C TRP A 836 17.68 2.98 25.34
N ILE A 837 16.64 3.77 25.11
CA ILE A 837 16.59 5.21 25.36
C ILE A 837 15.95 5.45 26.72
N LEU A 838 16.67 6.12 27.62
CA LEU A 838 16.16 6.53 28.92
C LEU A 838 15.37 7.83 28.80
N ASN A 839 14.26 7.95 29.53
CA ASN A 839 13.45 9.16 29.53
C ASN A 839 14.21 10.34 30.21
N PRO A 840 14.57 11.43 29.50
CA PRO A 840 15.24 12.60 30.10
C PRO A 840 14.36 13.36 31.12
N TYR A 841 13.03 13.20 31.05
CA TYR A 841 12.11 13.73 32.06
C TYR A 841 12.17 12.95 33.38
N LYS A 842 12.22 11.61 33.34
CA LYS A 842 12.17 10.73 34.54
C LYS A 842 13.55 10.34 35.10
N SER A 843 14.60 10.30 34.28
CA SER A 843 15.97 9.90 34.69
C SER A 843 16.61 10.82 35.73
N GLN A 844 16.11 12.06 35.86
CA GLN A 844 16.45 13.01 36.92
C GLN A 844 15.76 12.64 38.26
N VAL A 845 15.95 11.41 38.73
CA VAL A 845 15.80 11.11 40.17
C VAL A 845 16.82 11.97 40.90
N GLN A 846 16.37 12.76 41.88
CA GLN A 846 17.29 13.59 42.66
C GLN A 846 18.32 12.73 43.39
N HIS A 847 19.53 12.66 42.85
CA HIS A 847 20.73 12.60 43.67
C HIS A 847 20.82 13.91 44.46
N LYS A 848 19.99 14.03 45.51
CA LYS A 848 20.35 14.85 46.67
C LYS A 848 21.78 14.44 47.03
N PRO A 849 22.75 15.38 47.09
CA PRO A 849 24.10 15.02 47.48
C PRO A 849 24.02 14.30 48.82
N LEU A 850 24.60 13.10 48.89
CA LEU A 850 24.64 12.31 50.11
C LEU A 850 25.35 13.14 51.17
N ASN A 851 24.58 13.72 52.09
CA ASN A 851 25.10 14.53 53.19
C ASN A 851 26.07 13.65 53.98
N ALA A 852 27.39 13.86 53.81
CA ALA A 852 28.42 13.00 54.37
C ALA A 852 28.31 12.86 55.91
N SER A 853 27.72 13.87 56.54
CA SER A 853 27.29 13.91 57.95
C SER A 853 26.44 12.70 58.38
N LEU A 854 25.54 12.19 57.53
CA LEU A 854 24.66 11.05 57.86
C LEU A 854 25.38 9.71 57.77
N LEU A 855 26.33 9.54 56.85
CA LEU A 855 27.18 8.35 56.77
C LEU A 855 28.10 8.24 58.00
N MET A 856 28.63 9.37 58.49
CA MET A 856 29.36 9.43 59.77
C MET A 856 28.50 8.97 60.95
N VAL A 857 27.28 9.49 61.09
CA VAL A 857 26.36 9.09 62.19
C VAL A 857 25.99 7.61 62.09
N GLY A 858 25.74 7.11 60.88
CA GLY A 858 25.47 5.69 60.62
C GLY A 858 26.62 4.76 61.02
N LEU A 859 27.87 5.11 60.66
CA LEU A 859 29.05 4.33 61.06
C LEU A 859 29.25 4.33 62.59
N VAL A 860 29.12 5.48 63.24
CA VAL A 860 29.28 5.58 64.71
C VAL A 860 28.22 4.75 65.43
N ALA A 861 26.97 4.77 64.97
CA ALA A 861 25.91 3.92 65.50
C ALA A 861 26.18 2.42 65.27
N ALA A 862 26.62 2.03 64.08
CA ALA A 862 26.94 0.63 63.76
C ALA A 862 28.11 0.10 64.59
N VAL A 863 29.18 0.88 64.77
CA VAL A 863 30.32 0.52 65.63
C VAL A 863 29.91 0.42 67.10
N ALA A 864 29.07 1.32 67.60
CA ALA A 864 28.53 1.23 68.96
C ALA A 864 27.68 -0.03 69.17
N VAL A 865 26.80 -0.38 68.22
CA VAL A 865 25.99 -1.60 68.27
C VAL A 865 26.86 -2.86 68.21
N LEU A 866 27.89 -2.90 67.35
CA LEU A 866 28.83 -4.02 67.26
C LEU A 866 29.67 -4.18 68.55
N ALA A 867 30.08 -3.09 69.19
CA ALA A 867 30.76 -3.12 70.49
C ALA A 867 29.86 -3.68 71.60
N VAL A 868 28.60 -3.22 71.69
CA VAL A 868 27.62 -3.73 72.67
C VAL A 868 27.28 -5.20 72.40
N ALA A 869 27.07 -5.59 71.14
CA ALA A 869 26.83 -6.98 70.76
C ALA A 869 27.99 -7.90 71.13
N SER A 870 29.23 -7.46 70.93
CA SER A 870 30.45 -8.20 71.31
C SER A 870 30.52 -8.44 72.82
N VAL A 871 30.24 -7.42 73.64
CA VAL A 871 30.21 -7.53 75.12
C VAL A 871 29.08 -8.47 75.59
N LEU A 872 27.93 -8.47 74.91
CA LEU A 872 26.81 -9.36 75.23
C LEU A 872 27.06 -10.83 74.81
N LEU A 873 27.72 -11.06 73.67
CA LEU A 873 28.10 -12.40 73.22
C LEU A 873 29.09 -13.07 74.19
N VAL A 874 30.13 -12.34 74.62
CA VAL A 874 31.10 -12.84 75.61
C VAL A 874 30.42 -13.26 76.93
N LYS A 875 29.37 -12.55 77.36
CA LYS A 875 28.57 -12.91 78.55
C LYS A 875 27.64 -14.11 78.36
N ARG A 876 27.30 -14.51 77.13
CA ARG A 876 26.27 -15.55 76.89
C ARG A 876 26.84 -16.96 76.67
N CYS A 877 28.15 -17.11 76.47
CA CYS A 877 28.83 -18.40 76.27
C CYS A 877 29.00 -19.27 77.54
N THR A 878 28.35 -18.95 78.67
CA THR A 878 28.50 -19.69 79.94
C THR A 878 27.19 -20.23 80.53
N ARG A 879 26.51 -21.14 79.79
CA ARG A 879 25.75 -22.30 80.31
C ARG A 879 25.39 -23.28 79.18
N ARG A 880 25.19 -24.57 79.52
CA ARG A 880 25.08 -25.70 78.56
C ARG A 880 23.63 -25.98 78.11
N PRO A 881 23.44 -26.66 76.96
CA PRO A 881 22.13 -27.03 76.41
C PRO A 881 21.69 -28.48 76.75
N ALA A 882 20.40 -28.75 76.54
CA ALA A 882 19.77 -30.07 76.36
C ALA A 882 18.42 -29.86 75.60
N PRO A 883 17.80 -30.90 74.97
CA PRO A 883 17.26 -30.72 73.62
C PRO A 883 15.73 -30.89 73.47
N CYS A 884 15.27 -30.82 72.21
CA CYS A 884 13.89 -31.03 71.78
C CYS A 884 13.44 -32.50 71.84
N GLU A 885 12.13 -32.71 71.93
CA GLU A 885 11.45 -33.89 71.36
C GLU A 885 10.27 -33.44 70.47
N THR A 886 9.76 -34.36 69.67
CA THR A 886 8.72 -34.20 68.64
C THR A 886 7.36 -34.67 69.13
N GLU A 887 6.25 -34.17 68.55
CA GLU A 887 5.27 -35.03 67.86
C GLU A 887 4.19 -34.25 67.06
N SER A 888 3.29 -35.00 66.42
CA SER A 888 2.25 -34.57 65.47
C SER A 888 0.87 -34.40 66.09
N ALA A 889 -0.07 -33.70 65.40
CA ALA A 889 -1.34 -34.29 64.90
C ALA A 889 -2.45 -33.26 64.55
N GLU A 890 -3.33 -33.70 63.65
CA GLU A 890 -4.78 -33.41 63.50
C GLU A 890 -5.37 -31.98 63.36
N MET A 891 -5.98 -31.79 62.18
CA MET A 891 -7.37 -31.36 61.94
C MET A 891 -8.12 -30.49 62.98
N GLY A 892 -8.58 -29.31 62.52
CA GLY A 892 -9.67 -28.55 63.14
C GLY A 892 -10.45 -27.71 62.12
N VAL A 893 -11.78 -27.86 62.07
CA VAL A 893 -12.68 -27.12 61.16
C VAL A 893 -13.51 -26.11 61.95
N ALA A 894 -13.51 -24.83 61.56
CA ALA A 894 -14.66 -23.91 61.75
C ALA A 894 -14.51 -22.54 61.03
N GLN A 895 -15.43 -22.30 60.10
CA GLN A 895 -16.23 -21.07 59.89
C GLN A 895 -15.71 -19.65 60.26
N SER A 896 -15.74 -18.78 59.23
CA SER A 896 -16.24 -17.38 59.19
C SER A 896 -15.75 -16.32 60.20
N GLY A 897 -15.19 -15.24 59.63
CA GLY A 897 -15.06 -13.90 60.21
C GLY A 897 -14.89 -12.88 59.10
#